data_AF-A0AAW1BFF5-F1
#
_entry.id   AF-A0AAW1BFF5-F1
#
_cell.length_a   1.000
_cell.length_b   1.000
_cell.length_c   1.000
_cell.angle_alpha   90.00
_cell.angle_beta   90.00
_cell.angle_gamma   90.00
#
_symmetry.space_group_name_H-M   'P 1'
#
loop_
_entity.id
_entity.type
_entity.pdbx_description
1 polymer ?
#
loop_
_entity_poly.entity_id
_entity_poly.type
_entity_poly.pdbx_seq_one_letter_code
_entity_poly.pdbx_strand_id
1 'polypeptide(L)'
;MVRLDPSDAGFVDVIHSNGARFPLGFGMFNATGDMDFYPNGGKFMVGCNEREQDQKQEEIRLVGNCHHSRSHEYYKYSILYPSGFLAYPCKSYKSFQAGNCFPCPTEGCPVMGHYADQSHDKLKKSNQSYYLNTGSKEPFTSWRYNISVKLNGMKNVKGEINIVFHSKNGDMKEYPIMRGSLKQEQIYSKLTDVEINPENASRIEFVWHKQFFTFFWLQLGAEKINLTRGQDGRKTSLCGHGTVKYERFQVKLLEGETVRTRKKISFMLAFWTILLSLLLAVRGREVCYDRLGCFTDDIPWSGTVERPIARLPWSPQEINTRFLLYTKKNQDNFQEISAIHPETIEQSNFNASKKIRFITHGFIDQGEERWLSDMCKRMLQVEDVNCICIDWVKGSRCAYTQAANNIRVVGSEVAYFLNILKEKYGYPPSMVHFIGHSLGAHAAAELGSKIKGIGRISGLDPAQPYFQGTPPEIRLDKKDAEFVDVIHTDSAPTIPNLGFGMSQAIGHLDFYPNGGEHMPGCKKNALSQIVDIDGIWEGTRDFVACNHLRSYKYYSDSIVFPDGFLGYPCAAYNLFETGSCFPCPTGGCPPMGHYADQFKDKITSEFTKLYLNTGDARNFTRWRYKSSVTLSGKSSILGYINIALYGSGGNTKQYEIFRGRLRPGEIHTKPIDVELKVRTITKVKFLWNNMFINPTLPRLGASKIMIQDGETGNVFHFCGSETVREDVLQTLTPC
;
A
#
# COMPACT_ATOMS: atom_id res chain seq x y z
N MET A 1 -3.40 -31.86 21.11
CA MET A 1 -3.93 -30.50 21.32
C MET A 1 -2.73 -29.58 21.16
N VAL A 2 -2.70 -28.70 20.16
CA VAL A 2 -1.49 -27.94 19.77
C VAL A 2 -1.51 -26.58 20.49
N ARG A 3 -0.66 -26.40 21.50
CA ARG A 3 -0.49 -25.15 22.26
C ARG A 3 0.97 -25.09 22.72
N LEU A 4 1.53 -23.88 22.73
CA LEU A 4 2.87 -23.60 23.23
C LEU A 4 2.98 -23.94 24.73
N ASP A 5 4.05 -24.65 25.09
CA ASP A 5 4.36 -25.15 26.43
C ASP A 5 5.83 -24.85 26.80
N PRO A 6 6.17 -24.64 28.08
CA PRO A 6 7.55 -24.38 28.49
C PRO A 6 8.53 -25.50 28.10
N SER A 7 8.05 -26.74 27.87
CA SER A 7 8.88 -27.86 27.41
C SER A 7 9.22 -27.84 25.91
N ASP A 8 8.61 -26.94 25.12
CA ASP A 8 8.83 -26.88 23.67
C ASP A 8 10.22 -26.34 23.27
N ALA A 9 10.92 -25.67 24.19
CA ALA A 9 12.29 -25.16 23.99
C ALA A 9 13.08 -25.16 25.31
N GLY A 10 14.37 -24.80 25.24
CA GLY A 10 15.19 -24.62 26.45
C GLY A 10 14.77 -23.41 27.31
N PHE A 11 14.05 -22.47 26.71
CA PHE A 11 13.41 -21.32 27.36
C PHE A 11 12.29 -20.82 26.45
N VAL A 12 11.11 -20.57 27.01
CA VAL A 12 9.95 -20.03 26.29
C VAL A 12 9.45 -18.76 26.98
N ASP A 13 9.50 -17.61 26.32
CA ASP A 13 8.82 -16.40 26.76
C ASP A 13 7.60 -16.05 25.90
N VAL A 14 6.60 -15.43 26.51
CA VAL A 14 5.33 -15.12 25.84
C VAL A 14 4.89 -13.69 26.15
N ILE A 15 4.53 -12.94 25.12
CA ILE A 15 4.00 -11.57 25.24
C ILE A 15 2.50 -11.59 24.97
N HIS A 16 1.69 -11.45 26.02
CA HIS A 16 0.24 -11.40 25.94
C HIS A 16 -0.22 -9.96 25.67
N SER A 17 -0.46 -9.57 24.42
CA SER A 17 -0.93 -8.21 24.08
C SER A 17 -2.44 -8.12 23.79
N ASN A 18 -3.10 -9.25 23.52
CA ASN A 18 -4.54 -9.33 23.26
C ASN A 18 -5.16 -10.66 23.74
N GLY A 19 -4.92 -11.00 25.01
CA GLY A 19 -5.47 -12.20 25.63
C GLY A 19 -6.96 -12.07 25.94
N ALA A 20 -7.83 -12.51 25.03
CA ALA A 20 -9.27 -12.61 25.26
C ALA A 20 -9.88 -13.74 24.42
N ARG A 21 -11.11 -14.17 24.77
CA ARG A 21 -11.81 -15.20 24.01
C ARG A 21 -12.31 -14.60 22.69
N PHE A 22 -12.09 -15.29 21.59
CA PHE A 22 -12.62 -14.92 20.28
C PHE A 22 -14.14 -14.67 20.38
N PRO A 23 -14.68 -13.58 19.79
CA PRO A 23 -14.04 -12.65 18.86
C PRO A 23 -13.38 -11.41 19.48
N LEU A 24 -13.35 -11.29 20.82
CA LEU A 24 -12.85 -10.09 21.51
C LEU A 24 -11.32 -10.04 21.67
N GLY A 25 -10.66 -11.14 21.36
CA GLY A 25 -9.22 -11.19 21.21
C GLY A 25 -8.77 -12.42 20.44
N PHE A 26 -7.60 -12.31 19.87
CA PHE A 26 -6.95 -13.34 19.06
C PHE A 26 -5.83 -14.06 19.81
N GLY A 27 -5.35 -13.46 20.91
CA GLY A 27 -4.28 -14.02 21.74
C GLY A 27 -4.81 -14.87 22.89
N MET A 28 -3.96 -15.76 23.38
CA MET A 28 -4.20 -16.51 24.60
C MET A 28 -3.94 -15.62 25.81
N PHE A 29 -4.71 -15.77 26.90
CA PHE A 29 -4.48 -15.04 28.15
C PHE A 29 -3.80 -15.90 29.22
N ASN A 30 -3.98 -17.21 29.16
CA ASN A 30 -3.38 -18.12 30.13
C ASN A 30 -1.87 -18.22 29.87
N ALA A 31 -1.10 -18.25 30.95
CA ALA A 31 0.32 -18.50 30.92
C ALA A 31 0.66 -19.79 30.15
N THR A 32 1.73 -19.72 29.37
CA THR A 32 2.20 -20.78 28.45
C THR A 32 3.72 -20.88 28.36
N GLY A 33 4.44 -19.87 28.83
CA GLY A 33 5.89 -19.85 28.81
C GLY A 33 6.51 -20.11 30.18
N ASP A 34 7.83 -20.17 30.21
CA ASP A 34 8.59 -19.98 31.43
C ASP A 34 8.37 -18.58 32.00
N MET A 35 8.24 -17.59 31.11
CA MET A 35 7.92 -16.20 31.46
C MET A 35 6.79 -15.65 30.59
N ASP A 36 5.70 -15.24 31.24
CA ASP A 36 4.54 -14.67 30.56
C ASP A 36 4.42 -13.18 30.91
N PHE A 37 4.59 -12.32 29.91
CA PHE A 37 4.53 -10.88 30.03
C PHE A 37 3.14 -10.34 29.64
N TYR A 38 2.58 -9.48 30.48
CA TYR A 38 1.25 -8.90 30.32
C TYR A 38 1.33 -7.36 30.25
N PRO A 39 1.81 -6.78 29.14
CA PRO A 39 1.85 -5.34 28.95
C PRO A 39 0.45 -4.73 29.10
N ASN A 40 0.30 -3.67 29.87
CA ASN A 40 -0.96 -2.99 30.19
C ASN A 40 -2.07 -3.95 30.67
N GLY A 41 -1.70 -5.06 31.32
CA GLY A 41 -2.63 -6.10 31.79
C GLY A 41 -2.99 -7.16 30.75
N GLY A 42 -2.39 -7.10 29.57
CA GLY A 42 -2.31 -8.14 28.55
C GLY A 42 -3.56 -8.38 27.70
N LYS A 43 -4.47 -7.42 27.67
CA LYS A 43 -5.72 -7.48 26.88
C LYS A 43 -5.89 -6.31 25.91
N PHE A 44 -5.61 -5.11 26.40
CA PHE A 44 -5.83 -3.86 25.68
C PHE A 44 -4.57 -3.00 25.77
N MET A 45 -3.97 -2.71 24.62
CA MET A 45 -2.79 -1.88 24.51
C MET A 45 -3.17 -0.40 24.36
N VAL A 46 -2.40 0.47 25.02
CA VAL A 46 -2.56 1.93 24.94
C VAL A 46 -2.29 2.39 23.49
N GLY A 47 -2.98 3.44 23.04
CA GLY A 47 -2.90 3.93 21.66
C GLY A 47 -3.73 3.16 20.63
N CYS A 48 -4.41 2.08 21.02
CA CYS A 48 -5.28 1.31 20.12
C CYS A 48 -6.78 1.71 20.14
N ASN A 49 -7.23 2.52 21.12
CA ASN A 49 -8.65 2.83 21.35
C ASN A 49 -9.00 4.32 21.43
N GLU A 50 -8.08 5.24 21.10
CA GLU A 50 -8.40 6.68 21.15
C GLU A 50 -9.23 7.08 19.91
N ARG A 51 -10.55 7.21 20.14
CA ARG A 51 -11.49 7.98 19.32
C ARG A 51 -11.49 9.43 19.83
N GLU A 52 -10.67 10.30 19.26
CA GLU A 52 -10.85 11.77 19.24
C GLU A 52 -10.01 12.28 18.04
N GLN A 53 -10.50 12.96 17.00
CA GLN A 53 -11.84 13.41 16.59
C GLN A 53 -11.84 13.47 15.05
N ASP A 54 -12.65 12.66 14.39
CA ASP A 54 -13.54 13.14 13.32
C ASP A 54 -14.69 12.15 13.16
N GLN A 55 -15.91 12.68 13.23
CA GLN A 55 -17.15 11.93 13.39
C GLN A 55 -17.62 11.30 12.07
N LYS A 56 -17.62 9.96 12.01
CA LYS A 56 -18.75 9.07 11.65
C LYS A 56 -18.19 7.72 11.19
N GLN A 57 -18.41 6.68 11.99
CA GLN A 57 -18.91 5.37 11.55
C GLN A 57 -18.98 4.46 12.80
N GLU A 58 -20.19 4.15 13.25
CA GLU A 58 -20.46 2.86 13.89
C GLU A 58 -20.81 1.89 12.76
N GLU A 59 -19.93 0.92 12.49
CA GLU A 59 -20.32 -0.48 12.30
C GLU A 59 -19.08 -1.40 12.28
N ILE A 60 -19.14 -2.39 13.19
CA ILE A 60 -18.42 -3.67 13.29
C ILE A 60 -16.90 -3.65 13.00
N ARG A 61 -16.14 -3.03 13.92
CA ARG A 61 -14.72 -3.33 14.13
C ARG A 61 -14.60 -4.78 14.65
N LEU A 62 -13.81 -5.65 14.03
CA LEU A 62 -13.30 -6.82 14.75
C LEU A 62 -12.41 -6.31 15.89
N VAL A 63 -12.95 -6.34 17.10
CA VAL A 63 -12.30 -5.91 18.34
C VAL A 63 -11.10 -6.82 18.60
N GLY A 64 -9.88 -6.40 18.24
CA GLY A 64 -8.67 -7.17 18.59
C GLY A 64 -7.41 -6.90 17.79
N ASN A 65 -7.48 -6.47 16.51
CA ASN A 65 -6.30 -6.46 15.62
C ASN A 65 -5.14 -5.57 16.13
N CYS A 66 -5.38 -4.30 16.48
CA CYS A 66 -4.33 -3.41 16.99
C CYS A 66 -3.71 -3.94 18.29
N HIS A 67 -4.52 -4.54 19.17
CA HIS A 67 -3.99 -5.10 20.41
C HIS A 67 -3.13 -6.34 20.14
N HIS A 68 -3.51 -7.17 19.15
CA HIS A 68 -2.83 -8.43 18.86
C HIS A 68 -1.45 -8.22 18.20
N SER A 69 -1.32 -7.28 17.27
CA SER A 69 -0.05 -6.97 16.59
C SER A 69 1.03 -6.41 17.53
N ARG A 70 0.64 -5.80 18.65
CA ARG A 70 1.58 -5.14 19.58
C ARG A 70 2.68 -6.04 20.14
N SER A 71 2.46 -7.35 20.21
CA SER A 71 3.43 -8.32 20.70
C SER A 71 4.76 -8.28 19.93
N HIS A 72 4.73 -8.29 18.59
CA HIS A 72 5.95 -8.25 17.79
C HIS A 72 6.59 -6.85 17.74
N GLU A 73 5.80 -5.77 17.83
CA GLU A 73 6.31 -4.40 17.93
C GLU A 73 7.08 -4.18 19.23
N TYR A 74 6.55 -4.68 20.36
CA TYR A 74 7.28 -4.61 21.63
C TYR A 74 8.56 -5.43 21.56
N TYR A 75 8.55 -6.61 20.94
CA TYR A 75 9.75 -7.40 20.76
C TYR A 75 10.82 -6.63 19.96
N LYS A 76 10.45 -6.01 18.82
CA LYS A 76 11.34 -5.15 18.02
C LYS A 76 11.97 -4.05 18.86
N TYR A 77 11.18 -3.28 19.60
CA TYR A 77 11.69 -2.14 20.36
C TYR A 77 12.45 -2.54 21.64
N SER A 78 12.18 -3.72 22.20
CA SER A 78 12.93 -4.27 23.34
C SER A 78 14.43 -4.46 23.05
N ILE A 79 14.80 -4.69 21.78
CA ILE A 79 16.19 -4.82 21.33
C ILE A 79 16.95 -3.51 21.55
N LEU A 80 16.33 -2.39 21.16
CA LEU A 80 16.95 -1.06 21.16
C LEU A 80 16.82 -0.35 22.51
N TYR A 81 15.74 -0.62 23.24
CA TYR A 81 15.39 0.10 24.48
C TYR A 81 15.04 -0.85 25.64
N PRO A 82 15.95 -1.75 26.05
CA PRO A 82 15.65 -2.80 27.03
C PRO A 82 15.16 -2.26 28.38
N SER A 83 15.68 -1.13 28.85
CA SER A 83 15.25 -0.54 30.13
C SER A 83 13.80 -0.02 30.12
N GLY A 84 13.23 0.23 28.93
CA GLY A 84 11.86 0.70 28.76
C GLY A 84 10.80 -0.41 28.75
N PHE A 85 11.22 -1.67 28.89
CA PHE A 85 10.35 -2.86 28.90
C PHE A 85 10.55 -3.72 30.16
N LEU A 86 10.96 -3.09 31.26
CA LEU A 86 11.15 -3.76 32.55
C LEU A 86 9.80 -4.20 33.14
N ALA A 87 9.66 -5.49 33.44
CA ALA A 87 8.41 -6.09 33.91
C ALA A 87 8.52 -6.64 35.34
N TYR A 88 7.46 -6.44 36.13
CA TYR A 88 7.47 -6.67 37.57
C TYR A 88 6.77 -7.99 37.90
N PRO A 89 7.37 -8.85 38.74
CA PRO A 89 6.73 -10.07 39.22
C PRO A 89 5.62 -9.71 40.22
N CYS A 90 4.37 -9.76 39.80
CA CYS A 90 3.22 -9.40 40.63
C CYS A 90 2.13 -10.46 40.52
N LYS A 91 1.32 -10.64 41.56
CA LYS A 91 0.23 -11.64 41.56
C LYS A 91 -0.87 -11.34 40.54
N SER A 92 -1.04 -10.08 40.15
CA SER A 92 -2.02 -9.64 39.16
C SER A 92 -1.72 -8.23 38.68
N TYR A 93 -2.31 -7.84 37.55
CA TYR A 93 -2.21 -6.47 37.04
C TYR A 93 -2.76 -5.43 38.04
N LYS A 94 -3.82 -5.75 38.80
CA LYS A 94 -4.34 -4.87 39.86
C LYS A 94 -3.31 -4.65 40.99
N SER A 95 -2.62 -5.72 41.39
CA SER A 95 -1.53 -5.64 42.37
C SER A 95 -0.34 -4.83 41.85
N PHE A 96 -0.05 -4.95 40.55
CA PHE A 96 0.94 -4.15 39.86
C PHE A 96 0.57 -2.65 39.82
N GLN A 97 -0.67 -2.32 39.49
CA GLN A 97 -1.16 -0.93 39.50
C GLN A 97 -1.15 -0.30 40.90
N ALA A 98 -1.43 -1.11 41.93
CA ALA A 98 -1.38 -0.66 43.33
C ALA A 98 0.06 -0.44 43.85
N GLY A 99 1.08 -0.88 43.11
CA GLY A 99 2.48 -0.73 43.54
C GLY A 99 2.98 -1.78 44.52
N ASN A 100 2.24 -2.87 44.74
CA ASN A 100 2.59 -3.88 45.75
C ASN A 100 3.89 -4.65 45.43
N CYS A 101 4.37 -4.54 44.20
CA CYS A 101 5.58 -5.18 43.69
C CYS A 101 6.61 -4.13 43.21
N PHE A 102 6.52 -2.91 43.75
CA PHE A 102 7.47 -1.83 43.50
C PHE A 102 8.30 -1.56 44.77
N PRO A 103 9.62 -1.34 44.67
CA PRO A 103 10.47 -1.51 43.48
C PRO A 103 10.68 -3.00 43.16
N CYS A 104 11.50 -3.31 42.16
CA CYS A 104 11.92 -4.67 41.86
C CYS A 104 12.48 -5.39 43.09
N PRO A 105 12.27 -6.72 43.21
CA PRO A 105 12.87 -7.51 44.27
C PRO A 105 14.40 -7.54 44.13
N THR A 106 15.10 -8.02 45.17
CA THR A 106 16.56 -8.18 45.17
C THR A 106 17.07 -9.08 44.04
N GLU A 107 16.23 -10.02 43.58
CA GLU A 107 16.50 -10.92 42.45
C GLU A 107 16.48 -10.20 41.09
N GLY A 108 15.99 -8.95 41.04
CA GLY A 108 15.79 -8.17 39.82
C GLY A 108 14.42 -8.39 39.17
N CYS A 109 14.10 -7.55 38.20
CA CYS A 109 12.93 -7.69 37.33
C CYS A 109 13.38 -8.12 35.92
N PRO A 110 12.65 -9.04 35.25
CA PRO A 110 12.95 -9.37 33.87
C PRO A 110 12.61 -8.24 32.90
N VAL A 111 13.27 -8.24 31.75
CA VAL A 111 12.96 -7.37 30.61
C VAL A 111 12.11 -8.17 29.62
N MET A 112 10.99 -7.60 29.19
CA MET A 112 10.12 -8.22 28.18
C MET A 112 10.75 -8.14 26.79
N GLY A 113 10.75 -9.26 26.05
CA GLY A 113 11.25 -9.36 24.68
C GLY A 113 12.66 -9.92 24.59
N HIS A 114 13.52 -9.31 23.78
CA HIS A 114 14.79 -9.89 23.32
C HIS A 114 15.74 -10.39 24.42
N TYR A 115 15.74 -9.76 25.59
CA TYR A 115 16.65 -10.07 26.72
C TYR A 115 15.96 -10.84 27.86
N ALA A 116 14.80 -11.46 27.60
CA ALA A 116 14.06 -12.21 28.62
C ALA A 116 14.84 -13.45 29.12
N ASP A 117 15.59 -14.10 28.22
CA ASP A 117 16.46 -15.27 28.48
C ASP A 117 17.52 -14.98 29.56
N GLN A 118 18.17 -13.81 29.49
CA GLN A 118 19.16 -13.37 30.48
C GLN A 118 18.58 -13.23 31.89
N SER A 119 17.27 -13.04 31.99
CA SER A 119 16.54 -12.94 33.25
C SER A 119 16.08 -14.31 33.75
N HIS A 120 15.77 -15.23 32.84
CA HIS A 120 15.39 -16.60 33.15
C HIS A 120 16.52 -17.36 33.86
N ASP A 121 17.74 -17.25 33.35
CA ASP A 121 18.92 -17.88 33.95
C ASP A 121 19.16 -17.46 35.41
N LYS A 122 18.73 -16.24 35.76
CA LYS A 122 18.88 -15.66 37.11
C LYS A 122 17.71 -16.03 38.04
N LEU A 123 16.49 -16.07 37.52
CA LEU A 123 15.28 -16.23 38.33
C LEU A 123 14.88 -17.70 38.53
N LYS A 124 15.23 -18.60 37.59
CA LYS A 124 14.96 -20.06 37.62
C LYS A 124 13.54 -20.44 38.08
N LYS A 125 12.54 -19.67 37.66
CA LYS A 125 11.11 -19.89 37.93
C LYS A 125 10.39 -20.08 36.59
N SER A 126 9.46 -21.03 36.52
CA SER A 126 8.63 -21.31 35.32
C SER A 126 7.16 -21.00 35.63
N ASN A 127 6.35 -20.68 34.61
CA ASN A 127 4.95 -20.24 34.70
C ASN A 127 4.72 -18.96 35.54
N GLN A 128 5.66 -18.02 35.53
CA GLN A 128 5.51 -16.77 36.28
C GLN A 128 4.99 -15.63 35.39
N SER A 129 3.98 -14.90 35.89
CA SER A 129 3.41 -13.73 35.22
C SER A 129 4.13 -12.44 35.61
N TYR A 130 4.48 -11.64 34.61
CA TYR A 130 5.14 -10.35 34.77
C TYR A 130 4.31 -9.23 34.14
N TYR A 131 4.24 -8.09 34.81
CA TYR A 131 3.40 -6.97 34.41
C TYR A 131 4.24 -5.70 34.20
N LEU A 132 3.89 -4.96 33.15
CA LEU A 132 4.51 -3.68 32.78
C LEU A 132 3.45 -2.81 32.10
N ASN A 133 3.71 -1.50 32.05
CA ASN A 133 2.96 -0.59 31.19
C ASN A 133 3.83 -0.15 30.01
N THR A 134 3.21 0.24 28.91
CA THR A 134 3.91 0.72 27.71
C THR A 134 3.36 2.08 27.28
N GLY A 135 4.14 2.84 26.54
CA GLY A 135 3.67 4.07 25.89
C GLY A 135 2.65 3.80 24.78
N SER A 136 1.97 4.85 24.31
CA SER A 136 0.97 4.79 23.24
C SER A 136 1.55 4.91 21.83
N LYS A 137 2.77 5.44 21.71
CA LYS A 137 3.49 5.70 20.45
C LYS A 137 4.87 5.06 20.47
N GLU A 138 5.40 4.77 19.28
CA GLU A 138 6.75 4.23 19.11
C GLU A 138 7.78 5.13 19.81
N PRO A 139 8.74 4.58 20.58
CA PRO A 139 9.11 3.16 20.71
C PRO A 139 8.35 2.37 21.79
N PHE A 140 7.22 2.87 22.30
CA PHE A 140 6.35 2.29 23.34
C PHE A 140 7.02 2.06 24.71
N THR A 141 8.20 2.61 24.91
CA THR A 141 8.96 2.50 26.16
C THR A 141 8.26 3.21 27.30
N SER A 142 8.26 2.63 28.49
CA SER A 142 7.91 3.35 29.70
C SER A 142 8.80 2.95 30.87
N TRP A 143 9.03 3.88 31.79
CA TRP A 143 9.81 3.66 33.00
C TRP A 143 8.97 3.99 34.23
N ARG A 144 8.85 3.03 35.15
CA ARG A 144 8.07 3.20 36.38
C ARG A 144 8.86 3.90 37.47
N TYR A 145 8.31 5.00 37.99
CA TYR A 145 8.86 5.77 39.10
C TYR A 145 7.81 6.05 40.17
N ASN A 146 8.22 6.06 41.44
CA ASN A 146 7.43 6.71 42.49
C ASN A 146 7.92 8.15 42.62
N ILE A 147 7.06 9.09 42.23
CA ILE A 147 7.35 10.52 42.23
C ILE A 147 6.72 11.12 43.48
N SER A 148 7.55 11.60 44.40
CA SER A 148 7.11 12.27 45.63
C SER A 148 7.45 13.75 45.59
N VAL A 149 6.46 14.61 45.75
CA VAL A 149 6.61 16.07 45.75
C VAL A 149 6.29 16.59 47.15
N LYS A 150 7.27 17.24 47.78
CA LYS A 150 7.08 18.07 48.98
C LYS A 150 6.86 19.51 48.53
N LEU A 151 5.70 20.07 48.85
CA LEU A 151 5.34 21.42 48.42
C LEU A 151 6.04 22.50 49.24
N ASN A 152 6.10 23.70 48.69
CA ASN A 152 6.51 24.93 49.36
C ASN A 152 5.57 26.06 48.89
N GLY A 153 5.15 26.97 49.75
CA GLY A 153 4.17 28.00 49.39
C GLY A 153 3.16 28.29 50.51
N MET A 154 1.88 28.49 50.20
CA MET A 154 0.86 28.77 51.23
C MET A 154 0.16 27.51 51.76
N LYS A 155 -0.38 27.62 52.98
CA LYS A 155 -0.91 26.49 53.77
C LYS A 155 -2.00 25.64 53.09
N ASN A 156 -2.93 26.23 52.33
CA ASN A 156 -4.01 25.50 51.66
C ASN A 156 -4.32 26.13 50.29
N VAL A 157 -4.13 25.37 49.21
CA VAL A 157 -4.47 25.81 47.85
C VAL A 157 -5.20 24.69 47.10
N LYS A 158 -5.98 25.04 46.07
CA LYS A 158 -6.65 24.06 45.20
C LYS A 158 -6.05 24.07 43.81
N GLY A 159 -5.86 22.89 43.23
CA GLY A 159 -5.41 22.75 41.85
C GLY A 159 -4.81 21.39 41.59
N GLU A 160 -4.09 21.29 40.48
CA GLU A 160 -3.45 20.07 40.02
C GLU A 160 -1.94 20.28 39.91
N ILE A 161 -1.17 19.42 40.56
CA ILE A 161 0.29 19.44 40.50
C ILE A 161 0.81 18.37 39.55
N ASN A 162 1.64 18.81 38.63
CA ASN A 162 2.17 17.99 37.55
C ASN A 162 3.69 18.10 37.51
N ILE A 163 4.33 17.03 37.04
CA ILE A 163 5.76 17.00 36.74
C ILE A 163 5.93 16.85 35.23
N VAL A 164 6.73 17.72 34.64
CA VAL A 164 7.05 17.70 33.21
C VAL A 164 8.47 17.22 33.03
N PHE A 165 8.65 16.17 32.22
CA PHE A 165 9.96 15.70 31.79
C PHE A 165 10.25 16.28 30.42
N HIS A 166 11.45 16.85 30.26
CA HIS A 166 11.97 17.32 28.98
C HIS A 166 13.05 16.36 28.50
N SER A 167 12.92 15.92 27.25
CA SER A 167 13.95 15.14 26.55
C SER A 167 15.09 16.04 26.09
N LYS A 168 16.27 15.45 25.83
CA LYS A 168 17.38 16.16 25.18
C LYS A 168 17.06 16.58 23.74
N ASN A 169 16.10 15.90 23.11
CA ASN A 169 15.69 16.15 21.72
C ASN A 169 14.58 17.21 21.57
N GLY A 170 14.15 17.83 22.68
CA GLY A 170 13.12 18.88 22.69
C GLY A 170 11.69 18.41 23.01
N ASP A 171 11.43 17.10 23.08
CA ASP A 171 10.13 16.57 23.49
C ASP A 171 9.83 16.87 24.97
N MET A 172 8.56 17.15 25.29
CA MET A 172 8.13 17.32 26.68
C MET A 172 6.84 16.53 26.95
N LYS A 173 6.74 15.92 28.14
CA LYS A 173 5.51 15.22 28.57
C LYS A 173 5.20 15.50 30.04
N GLU A 174 3.94 15.83 30.29
CA GLU A 174 3.43 16.25 31.59
C GLU A 174 2.66 15.11 32.28
N TYR A 175 2.97 14.86 33.56
CA TYR A 175 2.38 13.78 34.34
C TYR A 175 1.71 14.31 35.61
N PRO A 176 0.41 14.05 35.80
CA PRO A 176 -0.30 14.54 36.96
C PRO A 176 -0.04 13.71 38.21
N ILE A 177 0.33 14.38 39.30
CA ILE A 177 0.66 13.77 40.60
C ILE A 177 -0.54 13.79 41.54
N MET A 178 -1.16 14.96 41.72
CA MET A 178 -2.31 15.11 42.61
C MET A 178 -3.21 16.26 42.16
N ARG A 179 -4.52 16.05 42.19
CA ARG A 179 -5.55 17.06 41.93
C ARG A 179 -6.50 17.23 43.10
N GLY A 180 -6.54 18.40 43.71
CA GLY A 180 -7.49 18.69 44.78
C GLY A 180 -6.98 19.74 45.75
N SER A 181 -7.25 19.53 47.04
CA SER A 181 -6.78 20.39 48.12
C SER A 181 -5.34 20.03 48.49
N LEU A 182 -4.43 20.97 48.28
CA LEU A 182 -2.99 20.83 48.46
C LEU A 182 -2.52 21.61 49.69
N LYS A 183 -1.68 20.99 50.51
CA LYS A 183 -1.12 21.53 51.75
C LYS A 183 0.39 21.64 51.66
N GLN A 184 0.93 22.76 52.15
CA GLN A 184 2.35 23.11 52.05
C GLN A 184 3.31 22.02 52.54
N GLU A 185 3.04 21.37 53.67
CA GLU A 185 3.97 20.41 54.28
C GLU A 185 3.64 18.95 53.95
N GLN A 186 2.61 18.73 53.13
CA GLN A 186 2.20 17.38 52.76
C GLN A 186 3.03 16.87 51.60
N ILE A 187 3.50 15.63 51.71
CA ILE A 187 4.19 14.93 50.63
C ILE A 187 3.13 14.20 49.80
N TYR A 188 3.06 14.54 48.51
CA TYR A 188 2.20 13.86 47.56
C TYR A 188 3.05 12.87 46.77
N SER A 189 2.65 11.61 46.75
CA SER A 189 3.39 10.56 46.04
C SER A 189 2.47 9.83 45.06
N LYS A 190 2.97 9.53 43.87
CA LYS A 190 2.25 8.75 42.86
C LYS A 190 3.20 7.87 42.08
N LEU A 191 2.81 6.60 41.92
CA LEU A 191 3.44 5.71 40.96
C LEU A 191 3.04 6.13 39.54
N THR A 192 4.04 6.42 38.73
CA THR A 192 3.88 6.97 37.39
C THR A 192 4.79 6.24 36.43
N ASP A 193 4.22 5.75 35.33
CA ASP A 193 4.97 5.21 34.20
C ASP A 193 5.24 6.36 33.24
N VAL A 194 6.50 6.78 33.14
CA VAL A 194 6.92 7.91 32.31
C VAL A 194 7.49 7.41 30.99
N GLU A 195 7.13 8.03 29.88
CA GLU A 195 7.60 7.72 28.53
C GLU A 195 8.88 8.47 28.13
N ILE A 196 9.35 9.40 28.97
CA ILE A 196 10.67 10.03 28.83
C ILE A 196 11.52 9.53 29.99
N ASN A 197 12.63 8.83 29.68
CA ASN A 197 13.52 8.28 30.71
C ASN A 197 14.09 9.40 31.60
N PRO A 198 13.77 9.44 32.90
CA PRO A 198 14.23 10.48 33.83
C PRO A 198 15.76 10.58 33.94
N GLU A 199 16.50 9.51 33.69
CA GLU A 199 17.97 9.53 33.75
C GLU A 199 18.60 10.28 32.57
N ASN A 200 17.87 10.37 31.46
CA ASN A 200 18.30 11.07 30.26
C ASN A 200 17.57 12.40 30.06
N ALA A 201 16.67 12.78 30.98
CA ALA A 201 15.92 14.02 30.89
C ALA A 201 16.88 15.23 30.97
N SER A 202 16.67 16.20 30.07
CA SER A 202 17.44 17.44 30.06
C SER A 202 17.02 18.37 31.20
N ARG A 203 15.74 18.34 31.56
CA ARG A 203 15.15 19.16 32.62
C ARG A 203 13.86 18.53 33.16
N ILE A 204 13.59 18.75 34.43
CA ILE A 204 12.34 18.37 35.09
C ILE A 204 11.70 19.63 35.66
N GLU A 205 10.43 19.86 35.34
CA GLU A 205 9.68 21.03 35.80
C GLU A 205 8.52 20.65 36.70
N PHE A 206 8.27 21.47 37.72
CA PHE A 206 7.06 21.42 38.52
C PHE A 206 6.05 22.42 37.95
N VAL A 207 4.85 21.94 37.64
CA VAL A 207 3.75 22.76 37.12
C VAL A 207 2.57 22.66 38.08
N TRP A 208 1.98 23.80 38.41
CA TRP A 208 0.74 23.87 39.19
C TRP A 208 -0.36 24.53 38.37
N HIS A 209 -1.35 23.74 37.97
CA HIS A 209 -2.56 24.24 37.30
C HIS A 209 -3.59 24.68 38.35
N LYS A 210 -3.85 25.97 38.36
CA LYS A 210 -4.82 26.63 39.24
C LYS A 210 -6.25 26.25 38.89
N GLN A 211 -7.11 26.03 39.90
CA GLN A 211 -8.55 25.85 39.68
C GLN A 211 -9.24 27.20 39.46
N PHE A 212 -10.30 27.26 38.64
CA PHE A 212 -10.94 28.45 38.04
C PHE A 212 -11.44 29.59 38.97
N PHE A 213 -11.13 29.57 40.27
CA PHE A 213 -11.44 30.63 41.26
C PHE A 213 -10.31 30.90 42.27
N THR A 214 -9.09 30.40 42.03
CA THR A 214 -7.95 30.67 42.92
C THR A 214 -7.37 32.06 42.64
N PHE A 215 -7.18 32.87 43.68
CA PHE A 215 -6.63 34.22 43.55
C PHE A 215 -5.30 34.26 42.79
N PHE A 216 -5.13 35.26 41.92
CA PHE A 216 -4.00 35.34 40.98
C PHE A 216 -2.64 35.48 41.68
N TRP A 217 -2.59 36.11 42.86
CA TRP A 217 -1.37 36.27 43.65
C TRP A 217 -0.89 34.98 44.32
N LEU A 218 -1.69 33.90 44.30
CA LEU A 218 -1.33 32.67 44.97
C LEU A 218 -0.13 32.02 44.30
N GLN A 219 0.87 31.62 45.11
CA GLN A 219 2.10 30.97 44.68
C GLN A 219 2.24 29.59 45.32
N LEU A 220 2.64 28.61 44.50
CA LEU A 220 2.99 27.26 44.93
C LEU A 220 4.28 26.85 44.21
N GLY A 221 5.16 26.16 44.93
CA GLY A 221 6.37 25.56 44.40
C GLY A 221 6.57 24.17 44.99
N ALA A 222 7.59 23.47 44.52
CA ALA A 222 8.06 22.23 45.10
C ALA A 222 9.36 22.49 45.86
N GLU A 223 9.38 22.24 47.16
CA GLU A 223 10.61 22.26 47.97
C GLU A 223 11.57 21.17 47.49
N LYS A 224 11.01 19.97 47.32
CA LYS A 224 11.78 18.77 47.02
C LYS A 224 10.95 17.79 46.20
N ILE A 225 11.51 17.33 45.09
CA ILE A 225 10.96 16.24 44.29
C ILE A 225 11.87 15.04 44.46
N ASN A 226 11.33 13.91 44.90
CA ASN A 226 12.04 12.65 44.97
C ASN A 226 11.53 11.71 43.89
N LEU A 227 12.44 11.22 43.07
CA LEU A 227 12.17 10.17 42.08
C LEU A 227 12.76 8.88 42.62
N THR A 228 11.91 7.92 42.94
CA THR A 228 12.36 6.56 43.29
C THR A 228 12.23 5.69 42.05
N ARG A 229 13.34 5.17 41.54
CA ARG A 229 13.36 4.32 40.34
C ARG A 229 12.83 2.93 40.65
N GLY A 230 11.96 2.40 39.79
CA GLY A 230 11.37 1.08 40.02
C GLY A 230 12.34 -0.09 39.83
N GLN A 231 13.37 0.06 39.00
CA GLN A 231 14.35 -0.99 38.72
C GLN A 231 15.18 -1.43 39.94
N ASP A 232 15.56 -0.49 40.81
CA ASP A 232 16.49 -0.73 41.91
C ASP A 232 16.14 0.01 43.21
N GLY A 233 15.02 0.75 43.22
CA GLY A 233 14.63 1.58 44.37
C GLY A 233 15.52 2.80 44.59
N ARG A 234 16.45 3.12 43.67
CA ARG A 234 17.35 4.27 43.85
C ARG A 234 16.55 5.56 43.88
N LYS A 235 16.81 6.37 44.90
CA LYS A 235 16.14 7.65 45.12
C LYS A 235 17.02 8.80 44.65
N THR A 236 16.51 9.58 43.70
CA THR A 236 17.11 10.84 43.25
C THR A 236 16.29 11.99 43.81
N SER A 237 16.94 12.89 44.55
CA SER A 237 16.30 14.09 45.11
C SER A 237 16.67 15.31 44.29
N LEU A 238 15.67 16.05 43.82
CA LEU A 238 15.79 17.32 43.15
C LEU A 238 15.28 18.41 44.10
N CYS A 239 16.10 19.43 44.35
CA CYS A 239 15.73 20.58 45.18
C CYS A 239 15.49 21.78 44.27
N GLY A 240 14.35 22.46 44.46
CA GLY A 240 14.02 23.68 43.73
C GLY A 240 14.22 24.92 44.60
N HIS A 241 14.79 25.99 44.04
CA HIS A 241 14.80 27.32 44.67
C HIS A 241 13.75 28.21 43.98
N GLY A 242 12.59 28.42 44.63
CA GLY A 242 11.58 29.40 44.18
C GLY A 242 10.13 28.89 44.15
N THR A 243 9.20 29.80 43.82
CA THR A 243 7.75 29.53 43.66
C THR A 243 7.30 29.98 42.26
N VAL A 244 6.39 29.24 41.61
CA VAL A 244 5.96 29.54 40.23
C VAL A 244 4.87 30.63 40.22
N LYS A 245 5.11 31.72 39.48
CA LYS A 245 4.10 32.71 39.02
C LYS A 245 3.93 32.51 37.51
N TYR A 246 2.72 32.26 37.02
CA TYR A 246 2.47 31.86 35.63
C TYR A 246 2.50 33.06 34.65
N GLU A 247 3.25 32.96 33.55
CA GLU A 247 2.95 33.44 32.19
C GLU A 247 4.04 32.96 31.19
N ARG A 248 3.66 32.39 30.04
CA ARG A 248 4.58 31.82 29.02
C ARG A 248 4.59 32.74 27.79
N PHE A 249 5.65 33.51 27.58
CA PHE A 249 5.90 34.31 26.35
C PHE A 249 6.90 33.59 25.42
N GLN A 250 6.65 33.68 24.10
CA GLN A 250 7.63 33.46 23.02
C GLN A 250 7.63 34.73 22.15
N VAL A 251 8.82 35.30 21.91
CA VAL A 251 9.03 36.52 21.10
C VAL A 251 9.68 36.15 19.76
N LYS A 252 9.19 36.74 18.66
CA LYS A 252 9.99 37.01 17.45
C LYS A 252 9.60 38.38 16.89
N LEU A 253 10.63 39.17 16.57
CA LEU A 253 10.61 40.53 16.02
C LEU A 253 10.31 40.53 14.52
N LEU A 254 9.56 41.52 14.02
CA LEU A 254 10.04 42.56 13.08
C LEU A 254 8.93 43.61 12.80
N GLU A 255 9.36 44.88 12.91
CA GLU A 255 8.98 46.11 12.20
C GLU A 255 7.53 46.48 11.85
N GLY A 256 7.19 47.76 12.11
CA GLY A 256 6.31 48.52 11.20
C GLY A 256 5.05 49.15 11.79
N GLU A 257 5.21 50.38 12.27
CA GLU A 257 4.25 51.51 12.20
C GLU A 257 2.90 51.49 12.95
N THR A 258 2.77 52.56 13.74
CA THR A 258 1.59 53.13 14.39
C THR A 258 0.55 53.64 13.40
N VAL A 259 -0.74 53.31 13.56
CA VAL A 259 -1.85 54.30 13.54
C VAL A 259 -3.03 53.80 14.41
N ARG A 260 -3.49 54.73 15.25
CA ARG A 260 -4.66 54.69 16.14
C ARG A 260 -5.96 54.87 15.32
N THR A 261 -6.90 53.94 15.39
CA THR A 261 -8.29 54.15 14.93
C THR A 261 -9.27 54.21 16.10
N ARG A 262 -10.12 55.24 16.12
CA ARG A 262 -11.34 55.32 16.94
C ARG A 262 -12.55 55.30 16.00
N LYS A 263 -13.46 54.37 16.32
CA LYS A 263 -14.93 54.37 16.16
C LYS A 263 -15.56 54.60 14.76
N LYS A 264 -16.15 53.49 14.29
CA LYS A 264 -17.55 53.27 13.87
C LYS A 264 -18.33 54.44 13.22
N ILE A 265 -18.86 54.19 12.02
CA ILE A 265 -20.29 54.00 11.69
C ILE A 265 -20.42 54.04 10.16
N SER A 266 -20.88 52.96 9.52
CA SER A 266 -22.17 52.95 8.80
C SER A 266 -22.30 51.65 8.00
N PHE A 267 -23.29 50.87 8.39
CA PHE A 267 -23.78 49.68 7.72
C PHE A 267 -24.51 50.06 6.41
N MET A 268 -24.63 49.10 5.49
CA MET A 268 -25.53 49.07 4.33
C MET A 268 -25.01 49.46 2.93
N LEU A 269 -23.70 49.37 2.66
CA LEU A 269 -23.18 49.31 1.26
C LEU A 269 -22.10 48.24 1.03
N ALA A 270 -21.61 47.58 2.08
CA ALA A 270 -20.54 46.58 1.99
C ALA A 270 -21.00 45.19 1.52
N PHE A 271 -22.31 44.90 1.55
CA PHE A 271 -22.79 43.55 1.23
C PHE A 271 -22.76 43.23 -0.28
N TRP A 272 -22.77 44.26 -1.13
CA TRP A 272 -22.65 44.08 -2.58
C TRP A 272 -21.22 44.24 -3.10
N THR A 273 -20.36 45.01 -2.42
CA THR A 273 -18.94 45.09 -2.77
C THR A 273 -18.13 43.88 -2.28
N ILE A 274 -18.53 43.25 -1.16
CA ILE A 274 -17.93 41.98 -0.69
C ILE A 274 -18.34 40.81 -1.60
N LEU A 275 -19.58 40.81 -2.12
CA LEU A 275 -20.02 39.78 -3.07
C LEU A 275 -19.34 39.93 -4.44
N LEU A 276 -19.05 41.16 -4.89
CA LEU A 276 -18.31 41.42 -6.13
C LEU A 276 -16.79 41.22 -5.97
N SER A 277 -16.23 41.38 -4.76
CA SER A 277 -14.82 41.05 -4.47
C SER A 277 -14.59 39.58 -4.11
N LEU A 278 -15.64 38.81 -3.82
CA LEU A 278 -15.63 37.33 -3.83
C LEU A 278 -15.71 36.74 -5.25
N LEU A 279 -15.95 37.57 -6.27
CA LEU A 279 -15.81 37.24 -7.69
C LEU A 279 -14.45 37.65 -8.28
N LEU A 280 -13.55 38.21 -7.46
CA LEU A 280 -12.13 38.18 -7.79
C LEU A 280 -11.67 36.75 -7.53
N ALA A 281 -11.34 36.04 -8.60
CA ALA A 281 -10.71 34.72 -8.53
C ALA A 281 -9.64 34.75 -7.43
N VAL A 282 -9.84 33.97 -6.36
CA VAL A 282 -8.76 33.64 -5.43
C VAL A 282 -7.74 32.92 -6.29
N ARG A 283 -6.75 33.66 -6.81
CA ARG A 283 -5.65 33.07 -7.56
C ARG A 283 -4.97 32.08 -6.63
N GLY A 284 -4.85 30.86 -7.13
CA GLY A 284 -4.05 29.81 -6.55
C GLY A 284 -2.63 30.31 -6.29
N ARG A 285 -1.97 29.67 -5.34
CA ARG A 285 -0.56 29.89 -5.06
C ARG A 285 0.24 29.22 -6.17
N GLU A 286 1.44 29.75 -6.40
CA GLU A 286 2.36 29.24 -7.41
C GLU A 286 3.74 29.05 -6.77
N VAL A 287 4.42 27.98 -7.15
CA VAL A 287 5.84 27.75 -6.82
C VAL A 287 6.63 27.54 -8.09
N CYS A 288 7.78 28.20 -8.21
CA CYS A 288 8.67 28.09 -9.37
C CYS A 288 9.98 27.42 -8.98
N TYR A 289 10.45 26.53 -9.84
CA TYR A 289 11.76 25.89 -9.72
C TYR A 289 12.57 26.19 -10.98
N ASP A 290 13.78 26.75 -10.82
CA ASP A 290 14.59 27.35 -11.90
C ASP A 290 14.57 26.58 -13.22
N ARG A 291 14.82 25.27 -13.19
CA ARG A 291 14.89 24.42 -14.39
C ARG A 291 13.55 23.84 -14.87
N LEU A 292 12.53 23.79 -14.01
CA LEU A 292 11.26 23.09 -14.30
C LEU A 292 10.09 24.02 -14.61
N GLY A 293 10.26 25.32 -14.36
CA GLY A 293 9.20 26.32 -14.44
C GLY A 293 8.33 26.33 -13.19
N CYS A 294 7.09 26.78 -13.35
CA CYS A 294 6.19 27.04 -12.25
C CYS A 294 5.00 26.08 -12.19
N PHE A 295 4.52 25.85 -10.98
CA PHE A 295 3.41 24.95 -10.64
C PHE A 295 2.41 25.73 -9.81
N THR A 296 1.18 25.84 -10.30
CA THR A 296 0.05 26.45 -9.58
C THR A 296 -0.85 25.39 -8.96
N ASP A 297 -1.54 25.74 -7.87
CA ASP A 297 -2.66 25.01 -7.29
C ASP A 297 -4.04 25.56 -7.75
N ASP A 298 -4.07 26.44 -8.75
CA ASP A 298 -5.29 26.86 -9.45
C ASP A 298 -6.05 25.67 -10.06
N ILE A 299 -7.35 25.87 -10.30
CA ILE A 299 -8.16 24.93 -11.08
C ILE A 299 -7.51 24.73 -12.46
N PRO A 300 -7.36 23.47 -12.95
CA PRO A 300 -7.90 22.23 -12.40
C PRO A 300 -6.91 21.38 -11.59
N TRP A 301 -5.77 21.93 -11.18
CA TRP A 301 -4.76 21.21 -10.39
C TRP A 301 -5.23 20.91 -8.97
N SER A 302 -6.10 21.75 -8.43
CA SER A 302 -6.76 21.57 -7.15
C SER A 302 -8.10 22.31 -7.10
N GLY A 303 -8.86 22.14 -6.02
CA GLY A 303 -10.15 22.81 -5.82
C GLY A 303 -11.29 22.27 -6.69
N THR A 304 -11.10 21.13 -7.34
CA THR A 304 -12.16 20.42 -8.10
C THR A 304 -12.81 19.33 -7.25
N VAL A 305 -13.88 18.71 -7.74
CA VAL A 305 -14.55 17.59 -7.06
C VAL A 305 -13.60 16.40 -6.92
N GLU A 306 -12.80 16.14 -7.94
CA GLU A 306 -11.84 15.03 -7.99
C GLU A 306 -10.56 15.33 -7.20
N ARG A 307 -10.18 16.60 -7.07
CA ARG A 307 -8.97 17.08 -6.38
C ARG A 307 -9.29 18.23 -5.41
N PRO A 308 -10.01 17.98 -4.30
CA PRO A 308 -10.53 19.07 -3.46
C PRO A 308 -9.45 19.76 -2.61
N ILE A 309 -8.33 19.09 -2.33
CA ILE A 309 -7.27 19.60 -1.44
C ILE A 309 -6.19 20.28 -2.26
N ALA A 310 -6.02 21.60 -2.06
CA ALA A 310 -4.94 22.38 -2.65
C ALA A 310 -3.58 22.00 -2.06
N ARG A 311 -2.66 21.55 -2.93
CA ARG A 311 -1.27 21.22 -2.60
C ARG A 311 -0.36 21.58 -3.75
N LEU A 312 0.67 22.37 -3.45
CA LEU A 312 1.78 22.58 -4.38
C LEU A 312 2.75 21.39 -4.33
N PRO A 313 3.39 21.03 -5.45
CA PRO A 313 4.40 19.99 -5.47
C PRO A 313 5.64 20.43 -4.67
N TRP A 314 6.29 19.47 -4.02
CA TRP A 314 7.56 19.68 -3.35
C TRP A 314 8.68 20.08 -4.31
N SER A 315 9.78 20.58 -3.74
CA SER A 315 10.94 20.96 -4.53
C SER A 315 11.61 19.74 -5.18
N PRO A 316 12.30 19.92 -6.32
CA PRO A 316 13.11 18.87 -6.93
C PRO A 316 14.09 18.19 -5.99
N GLN A 317 14.67 18.95 -5.05
CA GLN A 317 15.62 18.46 -4.06
C GLN A 317 14.96 17.57 -2.99
N GLU A 318 13.72 17.88 -2.59
CA GLU A 318 12.95 17.07 -1.65
C GLU A 318 12.43 15.78 -2.29
N ILE A 319 11.94 15.87 -3.52
CA ILE A 319 11.48 14.70 -4.30
C ILE A 319 12.66 13.79 -4.66
N ASN A 320 13.81 14.39 -4.97
CA ASN A 320 15.08 13.72 -5.26
C ASN A 320 14.91 12.64 -6.34
N THR A 321 14.39 13.03 -7.51
CA THR A 321 14.24 12.16 -8.67
C THR A 321 15.61 11.71 -9.18
N ARG A 322 15.80 10.40 -9.37
CA ARG A 322 17.04 9.79 -9.84
C ARG A 322 16.80 9.03 -11.14
N PHE A 323 17.75 9.13 -12.07
CA PHE A 323 17.71 8.42 -13.34
C PHE A 323 18.79 7.34 -13.36
N LEU A 324 18.35 6.08 -13.30
CA LEU A 324 19.22 4.91 -13.14
C LEU A 324 19.30 4.15 -14.46
N LEU A 325 20.40 4.30 -15.18
CA LEU A 325 20.60 3.72 -16.51
C LEU A 325 21.10 2.28 -16.45
N TYR A 326 20.39 1.41 -17.15
CA TYR A 326 20.77 0.05 -17.49
C TYR A 326 20.88 -0.10 -19.01
N THR A 327 21.94 -0.76 -19.45
CA THR A 327 22.15 -1.12 -20.86
C THR A 327 22.66 -2.55 -20.94
N LYS A 328 22.80 -3.10 -22.16
CA LYS A 328 23.42 -4.43 -22.34
C LYS A 328 24.82 -4.55 -21.72
N LYS A 329 25.55 -3.43 -21.57
CA LYS A 329 26.90 -3.38 -20.99
C LYS A 329 26.90 -3.37 -19.46
N ASN A 330 25.79 -3.02 -18.82
CA ASN A 330 25.66 -2.88 -17.37
C ASN A 330 24.27 -3.33 -16.88
N GLN A 331 23.97 -4.62 -17.04
CA GLN A 331 22.62 -5.16 -16.78
C GLN A 331 22.29 -5.28 -15.29
N ASP A 332 23.30 -5.48 -14.43
CA ASP A 332 23.10 -5.71 -13.00
C ASP A 332 23.31 -4.48 -12.13
N ASN A 333 24.08 -3.50 -12.61
CA ASN A 333 24.42 -2.29 -11.87
C ASN A 333 24.06 -1.06 -12.70
N PHE A 334 23.24 -0.18 -12.13
CA PHE A 334 22.90 1.07 -12.78
C PHE A 334 24.09 2.02 -12.84
N GLN A 335 24.10 2.88 -13.86
CA GLN A 335 24.85 4.13 -13.85
C GLN A 335 23.86 5.26 -13.58
N GLU A 336 24.06 6.01 -12.50
CA GLU A 336 23.22 7.18 -12.22
C GLU A 336 23.63 8.31 -13.14
N ILE A 337 22.68 8.81 -13.93
CA ILE A 337 22.90 9.86 -14.91
C ILE A 337 22.02 11.07 -14.59
N SER A 338 22.47 12.26 -14.96
CA SER A 338 21.83 13.51 -14.59
C SER A 338 21.82 14.50 -15.75
N ALA A 339 20.66 15.13 -15.95
CA ALA A 339 20.51 16.24 -16.88
C ALA A 339 21.12 17.55 -16.34
N ILE A 340 21.29 17.66 -15.02
CA ILE A 340 21.95 18.81 -14.37
C ILE A 340 23.46 18.72 -14.52
N HIS A 341 23.98 17.50 -14.58
CA HIS A 341 25.38 17.17 -14.81
C HIS A 341 25.53 16.32 -16.08
N PRO A 342 25.33 16.89 -17.28
CA PRO A 342 25.28 16.15 -18.54
C PRO A 342 26.53 15.30 -18.83
N GLU A 343 27.68 15.64 -18.25
CA GLU A 343 28.91 14.85 -18.29
C GLU A 343 28.71 13.41 -17.78
N THR A 344 27.77 13.20 -16.85
CA THR A 344 27.42 11.86 -16.36
C THR A 344 26.79 11.00 -17.46
N ILE A 345 26.04 11.60 -18.39
CA ILE A 345 25.47 10.89 -19.55
C ILE A 345 26.60 10.50 -20.50
N GLU A 346 27.53 11.41 -20.79
CA GLU A 346 28.68 11.19 -21.68
C GLU A 346 29.64 10.10 -21.15
N GLN A 347 29.82 10.03 -19.83
CA GLN A 347 30.68 9.05 -19.16
C GLN A 347 30.00 7.69 -18.94
N SER A 348 28.69 7.60 -19.20
CA SER A 348 27.91 6.38 -19.05
C SER A 348 27.93 5.50 -20.30
N ASN A 349 27.26 4.35 -20.24
CA ASN A 349 27.01 3.49 -21.38
C ASN A 349 25.85 3.94 -22.28
N PHE A 350 25.28 5.13 -22.02
CA PHE A 350 24.21 5.69 -22.83
C PHE A 350 24.61 5.78 -24.30
N ASN A 351 23.67 5.44 -25.19
CA ASN A 351 23.90 5.51 -26.63
C ASN A 351 22.73 6.22 -27.32
N ALA A 352 22.98 7.41 -27.84
CA ALA A 352 21.97 8.26 -28.47
C ALA A 352 21.35 7.66 -29.74
N SER A 353 21.96 6.64 -30.37
CA SER A 353 21.41 5.94 -31.53
C SER A 353 20.40 4.85 -31.16
N LYS A 354 20.21 4.56 -29.86
CA LYS A 354 19.29 3.53 -29.36
C LYS A 354 18.06 4.15 -28.72
N LYS A 355 16.93 3.44 -28.80
CA LYS A 355 15.69 3.85 -28.12
C LYS A 355 15.91 3.98 -26.61
N ILE A 356 15.16 4.89 -25.99
CA ILE A 356 15.08 5.05 -24.54
C ILE A 356 13.77 4.45 -24.06
N ARG A 357 13.85 3.63 -23.00
CA ARG A 357 12.69 3.15 -22.25
C ARG A 357 12.79 3.67 -20.83
N PHE A 358 12.03 4.70 -20.52
CA PHE A 358 11.86 5.15 -19.15
C PHE A 358 10.87 4.24 -18.44
N ILE A 359 11.18 3.86 -17.21
CA ILE A 359 10.28 3.08 -16.36
C ILE A 359 10.17 3.84 -15.03
N THR A 360 8.97 4.25 -14.64
CA THR A 360 8.73 4.92 -13.36
C THR A 360 7.69 4.17 -12.53
N HIS A 361 7.87 4.22 -11.21
CA HIS A 361 6.98 3.61 -10.26
C HIS A 361 5.87 4.55 -9.78
N GLY A 362 4.87 3.97 -9.12
CA GLY A 362 3.95 4.67 -8.24
C GLY A 362 4.00 4.03 -6.86
N PHE A 363 2.93 3.33 -6.47
CA PHE A 363 2.90 2.51 -5.26
C PHE A 363 3.98 1.42 -5.33
N ILE A 364 4.75 1.26 -4.25
CA ILE A 364 5.75 0.19 -4.10
C ILE A 364 5.38 -0.64 -2.88
N ASP A 365 4.97 -1.88 -3.12
CA ASP A 365 4.70 -2.85 -2.06
C ASP A 365 6.01 -3.42 -1.49
N GLN A 366 5.96 -3.95 -0.28
CA GLN A 366 7.10 -4.57 0.36
C GLN A 366 7.58 -5.80 -0.44
N GLY A 367 8.86 -5.83 -0.79
CA GLY A 367 9.46 -6.94 -1.57
C GLY A 367 9.39 -6.77 -3.09
N GLU A 368 8.78 -5.69 -3.60
CA GLU A 368 8.72 -5.38 -5.03
C GLU A 368 9.74 -4.30 -5.45
N GLU A 369 10.68 -3.90 -4.59
CA GLU A 369 11.57 -2.74 -4.82
C GLU A 369 12.45 -2.86 -6.08
N ARG A 370 12.62 -4.08 -6.62
CA ARG A 370 13.47 -4.36 -7.79
C ARG A 370 12.70 -4.46 -9.11
N TRP A 371 11.37 -4.35 -9.13
CA TRP A 371 10.57 -4.67 -10.30
C TRP A 371 10.95 -3.85 -11.56
N LEU A 372 11.38 -2.59 -11.39
CA LEU A 372 11.82 -1.73 -12.50
C LEU A 372 13.10 -2.28 -13.13
N SER A 373 14.09 -2.62 -12.30
CA SER A 373 15.36 -3.18 -12.76
C SER A 373 15.17 -4.57 -13.36
N ASP A 374 14.28 -5.40 -12.80
CA ASP A 374 13.96 -6.72 -13.36
C ASP A 374 13.27 -6.60 -14.72
N MET A 375 12.42 -5.58 -14.92
CA MET A 375 11.83 -5.27 -16.22
C MET A 375 12.90 -4.81 -17.22
N CYS A 376 13.83 -3.94 -16.82
CA CYS A 376 14.97 -3.57 -17.67
C CYS A 376 15.79 -4.80 -18.10
N LYS A 377 16.11 -5.70 -17.16
CA LYS A 377 16.86 -6.93 -17.47
C LYS A 377 16.15 -7.77 -18.53
N ARG A 378 14.82 -7.89 -18.47
CA ARG A 378 14.04 -8.60 -19.49
C ARG A 378 14.05 -7.90 -20.84
N MET A 379 13.89 -6.58 -20.87
CA MET A 379 13.97 -5.81 -22.13
C MET A 379 15.33 -6.05 -22.80
N LEU A 380 16.41 -6.01 -22.01
CA LEU A 380 17.77 -6.19 -22.51
C LEU A 380 18.07 -7.61 -23.03
N GLN A 381 17.21 -8.60 -22.74
CA GLN A 381 17.29 -9.94 -23.34
C GLN A 381 16.80 -9.96 -24.79
N VAL A 382 15.84 -9.10 -25.16
CA VAL A 382 15.17 -9.15 -26.47
C VAL A 382 15.53 -7.98 -27.38
N GLU A 383 16.10 -6.90 -26.85
CA GLU A 383 16.47 -5.70 -27.62
C GLU A 383 17.66 -4.96 -27.00
N ASP A 384 18.27 -4.06 -27.76
CA ASP A 384 19.38 -3.22 -27.32
C ASP A 384 18.92 -1.76 -27.16
N VAL A 385 18.61 -1.37 -25.92
CA VAL A 385 17.99 -0.08 -25.56
C VAL A 385 18.70 0.56 -24.37
N ASN A 386 18.49 1.88 -24.19
CA ASN A 386 18.80 2.57 -22.96
C ASN A 386 17.59 2.43 -22.01
N CYS A 387 17.65 1.53 -21.04
CA CYS A 387 16.58 1.38 -20.05
C CYS A 387 16.88 2.26 -18.84
N ILE A 388 16.01 3.20 -18.52
CA ILE A 388 16.24 4.17 -17.44
C ILE A 388 15.13 4.04 -16.41
N CYS A 389 15.46 3.52 -15.23
CA CYS A 389 14.54 3.52 -14.10
C CYS A 389 14.53 4.91 -13.46
N ILE A 390 13.32 5.44 -13.25
CA ILE A 390 13.09 6.71 -12.57
C ILE A 390 12.69 6.39 -11.13
N ASP A 391 13.59 6.69 -10.19
CA ASP A 391 13.38 6.51 -8.76
C ASP A 391 13.02 7.87 -8.14
N TRP A 392 11.82 7.95 -7.55
CA TRP A 392 11.32 9.13 -6.85
C TRP A 392 10.72 8.77 -5.50
N VAL A 393 11.23 7.71 -4.86
CA VAL A 393 10.72 7.17 -3.58
C VAL A 393 10.60 8.24 -2.48
N LYS A 394 11.52 9.20 -2.41
CA LYS A 394 11.44 10.29 -1.42
C LYS A 394 10.23 11.20 -1.64
N GLY A 395 9.90 11.49 -2.89
CA GLY A 395 8.69 12.26 -3.24
C GLY A 395 7.40 11.45 -3.22
N SER A 396 7.49 10.11 -3.21
CA SER A 396 6.33 9.21 -3.15
C SER A 396 5.95 8.85 -1.71
N ARG A 397 6.90 8.71 -0.78
CA ARG A 397 6.62 8.31 0.63
C ARG A 397 6.13 9.49 1.49
N CYS A 398 4.94 9.96 1.19
CA CYS A 398 4.20 11.00 1.91
C CYS A 398 2.70 10.80 1.68
N ALA A 399 1.85 11.64 2.27
CA ALA A 399 0.41 11.59 2.02
C ALA A 399 0.10 11.52 0.52
N TYR A 400 -0.85 10.67 0.13
CA TYR A 400 -1.19 10.40 -1.27
C TYR A 400 -1.50 11.68 -2.04
N THR A 401 -2.20 12.61 -1.38
CA THR A 401 -2.52 13.93 -1.94
C THR A 401 -1.28 14.73 -2.32
N GLN A 402 -0.21 14.65 -1.54
CA GLN A 402 1.06 15.30 -1.85
C GLN A 402 1.81 14.53 -2.94
N ALA A 403 1.87 13.20 -2.87
CA ALA A 403 2.49 12.36 -3.91
C ALA A 403 1.84 12.60 -5.28
N ALA A 404 0.52 12.72 -5.33
CA ALA A 404 -0.27 12.98 -6.55
C ALA A 404 -0.03 14.39 -7.12
N ASN A 405 0.55 15.32 -6.36
CA ASN A 405 0.99 16.62 -6.85
C ASN A 405 2.49 16.60 -7.21
N ASN A 406 3.33 15.91 -6.42
CA ASN A 406 4.75 15.71 -6.69
C ASN A 406 5.01 15.06 -8.06
N ILE A 407 4.08 14.26 -8.56
CA ILE A 407 4.17 13.63 -9.88
C ILE A 407 4.39 14.64 -11.03
N ARG A 408 3.90 15.88 -10.89
CA ARG A 408 4.13 16.97 -11.85
C ARG A 408 5.60 17.37 -11.92
N VAL A 409 6.29 17.39 -10.78
CA VAL A 409 7.74 17.65 -10.77
C VAL A 409 8.50 16.47 -11.36
N VAL A 410 8.11 15.23 -11.09
CA VAL A 410 8.73 14.04 -11.69
C VAL A 410 8.60 14.06 -13.22
N GLY A 411 7.41 14.32 -13.76
CA GLY A 411 7.23 14.44 -15.22
C GLY A 411 8.00 15.62 -15.83
N SER A 412 8.09 16.74 -15.11
CA SER A 412 8.91 17.89 -15.52
C SER A 412 10.41 17.60 -15.55
N GLU A 413 10.92 16.82 -14.60
CA GLU A 413 12.32 16.36 -14.60
C GLU A 413 12.63 15.49 -15.81
N VAL A 414 11.70 14.60 -16.20
CA VAL A 414 11.85 13.76 -17.40
C VAL A 414 11.84 14.62 -18.66
N ALA A 415 10.95 15.63 -18.74
CA ALA A 415 10.91 16.57 -19.85
C ALA A 415 12.22 17.39 -19.95
N TYR A 416 12.74 17.86 -18.81
CA TYR A 416 14.03 18.56 -18.75
C TYR A 416 15.17 17.65 -19.22
N PHE A 417 15.19 16.40 -18.76
CA PHE A 417 16.17 15.39 -19.19
C PHE A 417 16.17 15.19 -20.71
N LEU A 418 14.99 15.07 -21.31
CA LEU A 418 14.85 14.92 -22.77
C LEU A 418 15.25 16.17 -23.54
N ASN A 419 15.00 17.37 -23.02
CA ASN A 419 15.46 18.61 -23.64
C ASN A 419 17.00 18.65 -23.70
N ILE A 420 17.69 18.26 -22.62
CA ILE A 420 19.16 18.16 -22.63
C ILE A 420 19.64 17.13 -23.67
N LEU A 421 18.96 15.99 -23.79
CA LEU A 421 19.33 15.00 -24.82
C LEU A 421 19.07 15.51 -26.25
N LYS A 422 17.99 16.26 -26.46
CA LYS A 422 17.67 16.89 -27.74
C LYS A 422 18.72 17.93 -28.11
N GLU A 423 19.12 18.78 -27.17
CA GLU A 423 20.11 19.83 -27.38
C GLU A 423 21.50 19.26 -27.63
N LYS A 424 21.95 18.27 -26.85
CA LYS A 424 23.30 17.70 -26.96
C LYS A 424 23.46 16.70 -28.09
N TYR A 425 22.47 15.83 -28.31
CA TYR A 425 22.60 14.68 -29.20
C TYR A 425 21.65 14.73 -30.40
N GLY A 426 20.80 15.76 -30.52
CA GLY A 426 19.72 15.77 -31.51
C GLY A 426 18.72 14.64 -31.30
N TYR A 427 18.59 14.13 -30.06
CA TYR A 427 17.80 12.93 -29.78
C TYR A 427 16.31 13.17 -30.04
N PRO A 428 15.65 12.42 -30.94
CA PRO A 428 14.26 12.64 -31.29
C PRO A 428 13.30 12.08 -30.22
N PRO A 429 12.28 12.86 -29.80
CA PRO A 429 11.25 12.38 -28.86
C PRO A 429 10.50 11.13 -29.33
N SER A 430 10.41 10.88 -30.64
CA SER A 430 9.77 9.68 -31.22
C SER A 430 10.51 8.38 -30.92
N MET A 431 11.77 8.44 -30.47
CA MET A 431 12.54 7.29 -29.99
C MET A 431 12.39 7.05 -28.47
N VAL A 432 11.52 7.81 -27.80
CA VAL A 432 11.22 7.66 -26.38
C VAL A 432 9.98 6.79 -26.18
N HIS A 433 10.11 5.83 -25.27
CA HIS A 433 8.99 5.12 -24.69
C HIS A 433 8.98 5.34 -23.18
N PHE A 434 7.91 5.94 -22.65
CA PHE A 434 7.70 6.14 -21.23
C PHE A 434 6.73 5.11 -20.66
N ILE A 435 7.15 4.35 -19.66
CA ILE A 435 6.34 3.31 -19.01
C ILE A 435 6.13 3.75 -17.56
N GLY A 436 4.88 4.01 -17.19
CA GLY A 436 4.53 4.45 -15.83
C GLY A 436 3.53 3.51 -15.18
N HIS A 437 3.82 3.05 -13.97
CA HIS A 437 2.89 2.26 -13.15
C HIS A 437 2.21 3.12 -12.10
N SER A 438 0.92 2.86 -11.85
CA SER A 438 0.17 3.52 -10.76
C SER A 438 0.22 5.06 -10.90
N LEU A 439 0.60 5.79 -9.84
CA LEU A 439 0.82 7.23 -9.88
C LEU A 439 1.87 7.65 -10.92
N GLY A 440 2.87 6.80 -11.15
CA GLY A 440 3.91 6.96 -12.16
C GLY A 440 3.37 7.15 -13.58
N ALA A 441 2.22 6.56 -13.90
CA ALA A 441 1.56 6.74 -15.19
C ALA A 441 1.21 8.21 -15.46
N HIS A 442 0.87 8.98 -14.43
CA HIS A 442 0.46 10.37 -14.57
C HIS A 442 1.63 11.35 -14.71
N ALA A 443 2.86 10.94 -14.41
CA ALA A 443 4.05 11.74 -14.79
C ALA A 443 4.14 11.91 -16.32
N ALA A 444 3.58 10.97 -17.08
CA ALA A 444 3.56 11.02 -18.53
C ALA A 444 2.69 12.18 -19.07
N ALA A 445 1.67 12.61 -18.33
CA ALA A 445 0.82 13.74 -18.71
C ALA A 445 1.62 15.05 -18.71
N GLU A 446 2.39 15.27 -17.64
CA GLU A 446 3.27 16.44 -17.55
C GLU A 446 4.40 16.36 -18.60
N LEU A 447 4.92 15.16 -18.87
CA LEU A 447 5.90 14.96 -19.93
C LEU A 447 5.33 15.31 -21.33
N GLY A 448 4.17 14.76 -21.69
CA GLY A 448 3.53 14.96 -22.99
C GLY A 448 2.98 16.37 -23.20
N SER A 449 2.65 17.08 -22.11
CA SER A 449 2.28 18.49 -22.18
C SER A 449 3.47 19.37 -22.59
N LYS A 450 4.68 19.07 -22.08
CA LYS A 450 5.92 19.84 -22.32
C LYS A 450 6.68 19.40 -23.58
N ILE A 451 6.68 18.12 -23.92
CA ILE A 451 7.41 17.57 -25.07
C ILE A 451 6.43 16.96 -26.06
N LYS A 452 6.34 17.53 -27.26
CA LYS A 452 5.52 16.98 -28.35
C LYS A 452 6.29 15.93 -29.14
N GLY A 453 5.56 14.95 -29.67
CA GLY A 453 6.11 13.86 -30.48
C GLY A 453 6.78 12.75 -29.67
N ILE A 454 6.42 12.56 -28.40
CA ILE A 454 6.83 11.38 -27.64
C ILE A 454 6.34 10.13 -28.38
N GLY A 455 7.22 9.18 -28.67
CA GLY A 455 6.88 8.04 -29.51
C GLY A 455 5.85 7.10 -28.90
N ARG A 456 6.01 6.75 -27.61
CA ARG A 456 5.06 5.87 -26.92
C ARG A 456 4.95 6.15 -25.42
N ILE A 457 3.75 6.04 -24.86
CA ILE A 457 3.51 5.92 -23.42
C ILE A 457 2.76 4.62 -23.13
N SER A 458 3.22 3.83 -22.16
CA SER A 458 2.44 2.73 -21.59
C SER A 458 2.01 3.04 -20.16
N GLY A 459 0.70 3.06 -19.90
CA GLY A 459 0.11 3.21 -18.57
C GLY A 459 -0.18 1.86 -17.94
N LEU A 460 0.51 1.52 -16.85
CA LEU A 460 0.33 0.25 -16.13
C LEU A 460 -0.54 0.51 -14.91
N ASP A 461 -1.83 0.17 -15.03
CA ASP A 461 -2.90 0.43 -14.07
C ASP A 461 -2.84 1.85 -13.47
N PRO A 462 -3.02 2.90 -14.31
CA PRO A 462 -2.95 4.30 -13.86
C PRO A 462 -3.87 4.55 -12.66
N ALA A 463 -3.40 5.32 -11.67
CA ALA A 463 -4.12 5.48 -10.41
C ALA A 463 -5.46 6.23 -10.56
N GLN A 464 -6.53 5.70 -9.98
CA GLN A 464 -7.86 6.31 -9.99
C GLN A 464 -7.97 7.57 -9.12
N PRO A 465 -7.59 7.53 -7.82
CA PRO A 465 -7.87 8.64 -6.92
C PRO A 465 -7.12 9.90 -7.37
N TYR A 466 -7.81 11.05 -7.41
CA TYR A 466 -7.29 12.35 -7.85
C TYR A 466 -7.05 12.52 -9.37
N PHE A 467 -7.34 11.51 -10.20
CA PHE A 467 -7.13 11.57 -11.66
C PHE A 467 -8.33 11.16 -12.49
N GLN A 468 -9.09 10.13 -12.09
CA GLN A 468 -10.26 9.75 -12.87
C GLN A 468 -11.31 10.86 -12.88
N GLY A 469 -11.83 11.18 -14.06
CA GLY A 469 -12.79 12.28 -14.25
C GLY A 469 -12.15 13.66 -14.42
N THR A 470 -10.84 13.82 -14.18
CA THR A 470 -10.17 15.11 -14.39
C THR A 470 -9.97 15.42 -15.89
N PRO A 471 -9.76 16.69 -16.25
CA PRO A 471 -9.35 17.07 -17.60
C PRO A 471 -8.06 16.35 -18.05
N PRO A 472 -7.86 16.13 -19.37
CA PRO A 472 -6.68 15.47 -19.93
C PRO A 472 -5.34 16.09 -19.53
N GLU A 473 -5.28 17.38 -19.17
CA GLU A 473 -4.03 18.04 -18.75
C GLU A 473 -3.52 17.60 -17.36
N ILE A 474 -4.36 16.95 -16.56
CA ILE A 474 -4.04 16.53 -15.19
C ILE A 474 -3.63 15.06 -15.09
N ARG A 475 -4.05 14.24 -16.05
CA ARG A 475 -3.93 12.77 -16.02
C ARG A 475 -3.36 12.26 -17.34
N LEU A 476 -3.01 10.98 -17.38
CA LEU A 476 -2.60 10.34 -18.63
C LEU A 476 -3.76 10.41 -19.63
N ASP A 477 -3.45 10.75 -20.87
CA ASP A 477 -4.38 10.79 -21.99
C ASP A 477 -3.68 10.39 -23.30
N LYS A 478 -4.43 9.89 -24.26
CA LYS A 478 -3.93 9.52 -25.59
C LYS A 478 -3.16 10.64 -26.29
N LYS A 479 -3.44 11.92 -25.96
CA LYS A 479 -2.78 13.09 -26.54
C LYS A 479 -1.33 13.30 -26.08
N ASP A 480 -0.89 12.58 -25.05
CA ASP A 480 0.43 12.78 -24.44
C ASP A 480 1.58 12.17 -25.27
N ALA A 481 1.27 11.27 -26.20
CA ALA A 481 2.24 10.66 -27.12
C ALA A 481 1.60 10.28 -28.47
N GLU A 482 2.44 9.97 -29.46
CA GLU A 482 2.01 9.44 -30.75
C GLU A 482 1.25 8.11 -30.61
N PHE A 483 1.59 7.32 -29.59
CA PHE A 483 0.90 6.08 -29.25
C PHE A 483 0.83 5.90 -27.74
N VAL A 484 -0.34 5.53 -27.24
CA VAL A 484 -0.61 5.33 -25.80
C VAL A 484 -1.36 4.03 -25.63
N ASP A 485 -0.80 3.11 -24.85
CA ASP A 485 -1.44 1.84 -24.50
C ASP A 485 -1.56 1.68 -22.98
N VAL A 486 -2.71 1.19 -22.50
CA VAL A 486 -3.02 1.13 -21.07
C VAL A 486 -3.43 -0.29 -20.68
N ILE A 487 -2.93 -0.77 -19.54
CA ILE A 487 -3.30 -2.07 -18.97
C ILE A 487 -4.03 -1.82 -17.64
N HIS A 488 -5.31 -2.18 -17.57
CA HIS A 488 -6.16 -2.04 -16.40
C HIS A 488 -6.24 -3.36 -15.63
N THR A 489 -5.89 -3.37 -14.35
CA THR A 489 -5.87 -4.59 -13.53
C THR A 489 -6.54 -4.45 -12.17
N ASP A 490 -6.83 -3.23 -11.72
CA ASP A 490 -7.54 -2.97 -10.47
C ASP A 490 -8.59 -1.87 -10.62
N SER A 491 -9.37 -1.93 -11.71
CA SER A 491 -10.31 -0.89 -12.11
C SER A 491 -11.64 -0.87 -11.37
N ALA A 492 -11.80 -1.66 -10.31
CA ALA A 492 -13.00 -1.61 -9.48
C ALA A 492 -13.06 -0.22 -8.80
N PRO A 493 -14.26 0.34 -8.51
CA PRO A 493 -14.34 1.62 -7.83
C PRO A 493 -13.55 1.63 -6.52
N THR A 494 -12.71 2.64 -6.29
CA THR A 494 -11.97 2.76 -5.02
C THR A 494 -12.89 2.65 -3.80
N ILE A 495 -14.09 3.23 -3.89
CA ILE A 495 -15.14 3.06 -2.88
C ILE A 495 -16.33 2.32 -3.51
N PRO A 496 -16.80 1.19 -2.94
CA PRO A 496 -16.31 0.52 -1.74
C PRO A 496 -15.27 -0.58 -1.99
N ASN A 497 -14.83 -0.79 -3.23
CA ASN A 497 -14.13 -2.01 -3.63
C ASN A 497 -12.61 -1.97 -3.46
N LEU A 498 -12.04 -0.82 -3.05
CA LEU A 498 -10.60 -0.60 -2.92
C LEU A 498 -9.82 -0.91 -4.19
N GLY A 499 -10.39 -0.64 -5.37
CA GLY A 499 -9.62 -0.64 -6.61
C GLY A 499 -8.83 0.66 -6.75
N PHE A 500 -7.53 0.55 -7.04
CA PHE A 500 -6.63 1.67 -7.18
C PHE A 500 -6.44 2.12 -8.63
N GLY A 501 -6.81 1.29 -9.61
CA GLY A 501 -6.67 1.58 -11.04
C GLY A 501 -7.87 2.33 -11.63
N MET A 502 -7.63 3.15 -12.64
CA MET A 502 -8.71 3.79 -13.42
C MET A 502 -9.51 2.75 -14.20
N SER A 503 -10.83 2.94 -14.34
CA SER A 503 -11.69 2.19 -15.25
C SER A 503 -11.94 2.90 -16.57
N GLN A 504 -11.75 4.22 -16.58
CA GLN A 504 -11.83 5.06 -17.77
C GLN A 504 -10.79 4.63 -18.82
N ALA A 505 -11.22 4.46 -20.07
CA ALA A 505 -10.32 4.29 -21.20
C ALA A 505 -9.65 5.64 -21.51
N ILE A 506 -8.32 5.67 -21.46
CA ILE A 506 -7.51 6.90 -21.60
C ILE A 506 -6.39 6.75 -22.63
N GLY A 507 -6.21 5.56 -23.21
CA GLY A 507 -5.23 5.30 -24.26
C GLY A 507 -5.82 5.31 -25.67
N HIS A 508 -4.96 4.99 -26.63
CA HIS A 508 -5.39 4.54 -27.95
C HIS A 508 -5.87 3.08 -27.88
N LEU A 509 -5.14 2.23 -27.13
CA LEU A 509 -5.52 0.86 -26.79
C LEU A 509 -5.63 0.71 -25.27
N ASP A 510 -6.77 0.24 -24.79
CA ASP A 510 -7.03 0.01 -23.36
C ASP A 510 -7.35 -1.48 -23.14
N PHE A 511 -6.44 -2.18 -22.48
CA PHE A 511 -6.53 -3.60 -22.21
C PHE A 511 -7.09 -3.86 -20.81
N TYR A 512 -8.12 -4.71 -20.74
CA TYR A 512 -8.78 -5.14 -19.49
C TYR A 512 -8.61 -6.66 -19.32
N PRO A 513 -7.40 -7.15 -19.02
CA PRO A 513 -7.16 -8.57 -18.76
C PRO A 513 -8.07 -9.08 -17.63
N ASN A 514 -8.72 -10.22 -17.81
CA ASN A 514 -9.66 -10.82 -16.86
C ASN A 514 -10.80 -9.86 -16.44
N GLY A 515 -11.17 -8.95 -17.34
CA GLY A 515 -12.19 -7.92 -17.09
C GLY A 515 -11.67 -6.65 -16.43
N GLY A 516 -10.40 -6.60 -16.01
CA GLY A 516 -9.74 -5.40 -15.50
C GLY A 516 -9.91 -5.10 -14.00
N GLU A 517 -10.80 -5.80 -13.30
CA GLU A 517 -11.10 -5.53 -11.88
C GLU A 517 -10.50 -6.55 -10.90
N HIS A 518 -10.46 -7.83 -11.30
CA HIS A 518 -10.11 -8.92 -10.39
C HIS A 518 -9.18 -9.92 -11.09
N MET A 519 -7.92 -9.90 -10.71
CA MET A 519 -6.91 -10.73 -11.35
C MET A 519 -6.87 -12.12 -10.73
N PRO A 520 -6.78 -13.20 -11.54
CA PRO A 520 -6.58 -14.54 -11.04
C PRO A 520 -5.35 -14.64 -10.10
N GLY A 521 -5.47 -15.40 -9.02
CA GLY A 521 -4.43 -15.57 -8.01
C GLY A 521 -4.30 -14.43 -7.00
N CYS A 522 -5.05 -13.34 -7.15
CA CYS A 522 -5.12 -12.26 -6.17
C CYS A 522 -6.28 -12.46 -5.18
N LYS A 523 -6.05 -12.16 -3.89
CA LYS A 523 -7.13 -12.08 -2.90
C LYS A 523 -7.92 -10.78 -3.13
N LYS A 524 -9.21 -10.79 -2.84
CA LYS A 524 -10.04 -9.58 -2.89
C LYS A 524 -9.78 -8.71 -1.67
N ASN A 525 -9.76 -7.39 -1.89
CA ASN A 525 -9.82 -6.43 -0.80
C ASN A 525 -11.18 -6.50 -0.09
N ALA A 526 -11.19 -6.24 1.23
CA ALA A 526 -12.44 -6.16 1.98
C ALA A 526 -13.23 -4.92 1.53
N LEU A 527 -14.54 -5.07 1.32
CA LEU A 527 -15.40 -3.94 0.95
C LEU A 527 -15.41 -2.91 2.09
N SER A 528 -15.16 -1.64 1.77
CA SER A 528 -15.19 -0.56 2.75
C SER A 528 -15.78 0.72 2.16
N GLN A 529 -16.77 1.31 2.83
CA GLN A 529 -17.36 2.60 2.44
C GLN A 529 -16.45 3.80 2.78
N ILE A 530 -15.37 3.57 3.54
CA ILE A 530 -14.35 4.57 3.89
C ILE A 530 -12.98 3.99 3.54
N VAL A 531 -12.20 4.73 2.75
CA VAL A 531 -10.87 4.32 2.32
C VAL A 531 -9.84 5.30 2.88
N ASP A 532 -8.94 4.79 3.72
CA ASP A 532 -7.77 5.51 4.23
C ASP A 532 -6.66 5.46 3.18
N ILE A 533 -6.80 6.28 2.13
CA ILE A 533 -5.88 6.30 0.98
C ILE A 533 -4.45 6.64 1.43
N ASP A 534 -4.31 7.61 2.34
CA ASP A 534 -3.01 8.00 2.89
C ASP A 534 -2.39 6.84 3.67
N GLY A 535 -3.16 6.15 4.52
CA GLY A 535 -2.67 5.02 5.26
C GLY A 535 -2.28 3.82 4.38
N ILE A 536 -3.03 3.54 3.30
CA ILE A 536 -2.66 2.50 2.32
C ILE A 536 -1.36 2.88 1.62
N TRP A 537 -1.28 4.12 1.14
CA TRP A 537 -0.14 4.61 0.37
C TRP A 537 1.16 4.71 1.18
N GLU A 538 1.07 5.13 2.44
CA GLU A 538 2.20 5.17 3.38
C GLU A 538 2.57 3.78 3.94
N GLY A 539 1.77 2.75 3.64
CA GLY A 539 1.98 1.38 4.12
C GLY A 539 1.59 1.14 5.58
N THR A 540 0.76 2.02 6.16
CA THR A 540 0.23 1.90 7.54
C THR A 540 -1.12 1.16 7.60
N ARG A 541 -1.70 0.81 6.44
CA ARG A 541 -2.94 0.03 6.30
C ARG A 541 -2.74 -1.17 5.38
N ASP A 542 -3.37 -2.29 5.74
CA ASP A 542 -3.39 -3.48 4.90
C ASP A 542 -4.14 -3.20 3.59
N PHE A 543 -3.42 -3.34 2.48
CA PHE A 543 -3.97 -3.28 1.13
C PHE A 543 -3.45 -4.49 0.36
N VAL A 544 -4.36 -5.28 -0.22
CA VAL A 544 -3.95 -6.37 -1.12
C VAL A 544 -3.64 -5.73 -2.47
N ALA A 545 -2.41 -5.23 -2.61
CA ALA A 545 -1.93 -4.58 -3.82
C ALA A 545 -1.86 -5.52 -5.03
N CYS A 546 -2.04 -6.83 -4.85
CA CYS A 546 -1.88 -7.85 -5.87
C CYS A 546 -2.52 -7.49 -7.22
N ASN A 547 -3.79 -7.07 -7.26
CA ASN A 547 -4.46 -6.66 -8.50
C ASN A 547 -3.72 -5.50 -9.16
N HIS A 548 -3.43 -4.44 -8.39
CA HIS A 548 -2.76 -3.23 -8.88
C HIS A 548 -1.36 -3.50 -9.42
N LEU A 549 -0.65 -4.46 -8.83
CA LEU A 549 0.69 -4.88 -9.24
C LEU A 549 0.69 -5.80 -10.48
N ARG A 550 -0.45 -6.37 -10.88
CA ARG A 550 -0.50 -7.32 -12.02
C ARG A 550 -0.21 -6.66 -13.36
N SER A 551 -0.52 -5.39 -13.54
CA SER A 551 -0.26 -4.66 -14.79
C SER A 551 1.21 -4.71 -15.20
N TYR A 552 2.15 -4.39 -14.31
CA TYR A 552 3.58 -4.49 -14.63
C TYR A 552 4.07 -5.94 -14.68
N LYS A 553 3.44 -6.88 -13.94
CA LYS A 553 3.78 -8.31 -14.02
C LYS A 553 3.43 -8.88 -15.39
N TYR A 554 2.26 -8.53 -15.94
CA TYR A 554 1.86 -8.91 -17.29
C TYR A 554 2.72 -8.23 -18.34
N TYR A 555 2.99 -6.93 -18.20
CA TYR A 555 3.89 -6.22 -19.11
C TYR A 555 5.27 -6.88 -19.14
N SER A 556 5.83 -7.18 -17.96
CA SER A 556 7.14 -7.83 -17.81
C SER A 556 7.21 -9.20 -18.48
N ASP A 557 6.17 -10.03 -18.36
CA ASP A 557 6.10 -11.31 -19.08
C ASP A 557 5.86 -11.13 -20.59
N SER A 558 5.10 -10.11 -21.02
CA SER A 558 4.85 -9.85 -22.45
C SER A 558 6.12 -9.55 -23.25
N ILE A 559 7.19 -9.07 -22.60
CA ILE A 559 8.50 -8.83 -23.22
C ILE A 559 9.09 -10.12 -23.79
N VAL A 560 8.93 -11.24 -23.07
CA VAL A 560 9.53 -12.53 -23.45
C VAL A 560 8.52 -13.50 -24.06
N PHE A 561 7.22 -13.16 -24.03
CA PHE A 561 6.13 -13.93 -24.62
C PHE A 561 5.27 -13.06 -25.55
N PRO A 562 5.75 -12.74 -26.76
CA PRO A 562 5.11 -11.78 -27.67
C PRO A 562 3.70 -12.17 -28.12
N ASP A 563 3.37 -13.46 -28.12
CA ASP A 563 2.10 -14.00 -28.61
C ASP A 563 1.19 -14.57 -27.50
N GLY A 564 1.57 -14.38 -26.24
CA GLY A 564 0.87 -14.96 -25.08
C GLY A 564 -0.19 -14.07 -24.43
N PHE A 565 -0.43 -12.86 -24.97
CA PHE A 565 -1.31 -11.85 -24.39
C PHE A 565 -2.19 -11.16 -25.44
N LEU A 566 -2.82 -11.94 -26.32
CA LEU A 566 -3.60 -11.41 -27.44
C LEU A 566 -4.91 -10.75 -26.95
N GLY A 567 -5.08 -9.45 -27.21
CA GLY A 567 -6.26 -8.67 -26.80
C GLY A 567 -7.36 -8.63 -27.86
N TYR A 568 -8.58 -9.03 -27.50
CA TYR A 568 -9.73 -9.11 -28.40
C TYR A 568 -10.57 -7.84 -28.30
N PRO A 569 -10.79 -7.08 -29.40
CA PRO A 569 -11.68 -5.92 -29.39
C PRO A 569 -13.09 -6.36 -29.05
N CYS A 570 -13.66 -5.78 -27.99
CA CYS A 570 -15.00 -6.15 -27.55
C CYS A 570 -15.66 -4.98 -26.82
N ALA A 571 -16.99 -4.92 -26.84
CA ALA A 571 -17.73 -3.86 -26.15
C ALA A 571 -17.69 -4.04 -24.62
N ALA A 572 -17.71 -5.28 -24.13
CA ALA A 572 -17.75 -5.60 -22.71
C ALA A 572 -17.15 -6.99 -22.42
N TYR A 573 -16.66 -7.17 -21.19
CA TYR A 573 -16.01 -8.41 -20.78
C TYR A 573 -16.95 -9.64 -20.81
N ASN A 574 -18.22 -9.49 -20.40
CA ASN A 574 -19.20 -10.59 -20.44
C ASN A 574 -19.48 -11.11 -21.87
N LEU A 575 -19.42 -10.24 -22.88
CA LEU A 575 -19.52 -10.62 -24.29
C LEU A 575 -18.27 -11.36 -24.77
N PHE A 576 -17.10 -10.94 -24.27
CA PHE A 576 -15.85 -11.65 -24.49
C PHE A 576 -15.87 -13.06 -23.86
N GLU A 577 -16.36 -13.21 -22.63
CA GLU A 577 -16.46 -14.51 -21.93
C GLU A 577 -17.33 -15.53 -22.66
N THR A 578 -18.43 -15.07 -23.26
CA THR A 578 -19.33 -15.92 -24.07
C THR A 578 -18.80 -16.23 -25.48
N GLY A 579 -17.68 -15.62 -25.88
CA GLY A 579 -17.06 -15.83 -27.19
C GLY A 579 -17.76 -15.11 -28.34
N SER A 580 -18.40 -13.97 -28.04
CA SER A 580 -19.10 -13.12 -29.03
C SER A 580 -18.11 -12.25 -29.83
N CYS A 581 -16.95 -11.96 -29.24
CA CYS A 581 -15.87 -11.15 -29.82
C CYS A 581 -14.68 -12.03 -30.25
N PHE A 582 -14.97 -13.16 -30.89
CA PHE A 582 -13.97 -14.17 -31.26
C PHE A 582 -14.27 -14.71 -32.68
N PRO A 583 -13.26 -14.99 -33.52
CA PRO A 583 -11.81 -14.85 -33.29
C PRO A 583 -11.32 -13.40 -33.46
N CYS A 584 -10.01 -13.19 -33.63
CA CYS A 584 -9.48 -11.88 -34.00
C CYS A 584 -10.11 -11.35 -35.31
N PRO A 585 -10.35 -10.04 -35.40
CA PRO A 585 -10.91 -9.44 -36.61
C PRO A 585 -9.89 -9.42 -37.76
N THR A 586 -10.37 -9.12 -38.97
CA THR A 586 -9.51 -8.83 -40.12
C THR A 586 -8.55 -7.69 -39.78
N GLY A 587 -7.23 -7.95 -39.86
CA GLY A 587 -6.19 -7.03 -39.39
C GLY A 587 -5.43 -7.52 -38.14
N GLY A 588 -5.96 -8.57 -37.48
CA GLY A 588 -5.38 -9.22 -36.30
C GLY A 588 -5.82 -8.57 -34.98
N CYS A 589 -5.34 -9.12 -33.87
CA CYS A 589 -5.51 -8.55 -32.54
C CYS A 589 -4.19 -7.97 -32.02
N PRO A 590 -4.22 -6.83 -31.30
CA PRO A 590 -3.03 -6.30 -30.67
C PRO A 590 -2.59 -7.18 -29.48
N PRO A 591 -1.29 -7.51 -29.34
CA PRO A 591 -0.77 -8.09 -28.12
C PRO A 591 -0.73 -7.03 -27.01
N MET A 592 -1.19 -7.38 -25.81
CA MET A 592 -1.07 -6.53 -24.63
C MET A 592 0.39 -6.43 -24.17
N GLY A 593 0.83 -5.22 -23.82
CA GLY A 593 2.15 -4.97 -23.25
C GLY A 593 3.20 -4.59 -24.29
N HIS A 594 4.40 -5.16 -24.19
CA HIS A 594 5.60 -4.65 -24.86
C HIS A 594 5.45 -4.45 -26.37
N TYR A 595 4.71 -5.34 -27.05
CA TYR A 595 4.56 -5.36 -28.50
C TYR A 595 3.28 -4.69 -29.05
N ALA A 596 2.52 -3.98 -28.20
CA ALA A 596 1.28 -3.31 -28.63
C ALA A 596 1.51 -2.24 -29.72
N ASP A 597 2.71 -1.68 -29.82
CA ASP A 597 3.09 -0.69 -30.82
C ASP A 597 3.09 -1.23 -32.26
N GLN A 598 3.13 -2.55 -32.44
CA GLN A 598 2.93 -3.19 -33.75
C GLN A 598 1.54 -2.90 -34.35
N PHE A 599 0.60 -2.42 -33.53
CA PHE A 599 -0.76 -2.08 -33.94
C PHE A 599 -1.01 -0.58 -34.05
N LYS A 600 -0.03 0.29 -33.77
CA LYS A 600 -0.23 1.75 -33.73
C LYS A 600 -0.86 2.30 -35.03
N ASP A 601 -0.43 1.81 -36.18
CA ASP A 601 -0.87 2.31 -37.50
C ASP A 601 -2.22 1.71 -37.95
N LYS A 602 -2.74 0.75 -37.19
CA LYS A 602 -4.02 0.07 -37.47
C LYS A 602 -5.18 0.65 -36.65
N ILE A 603 -4.93 1.64 -35.79
CA ILE A 603 -5.92 2.23 -34.90
C ILE A 603 -6.72 3.27 -35.69
N THR A 604 -7.99 2.99 -35.92
CA THR A 604 -8.91 3.90 -36.64
C THR A 604 -9.92 4.58 -35.72
N SER A 605 -10.10 4.07 -34.52
CA SER A 605 -11.02 4.58 -33.51
C SER A 605 -10.35 5.55 -32.54
N GLU A 606 -11.16 6.41 -31.90
CA GLU A 606 -10.68 7.32 -30.85
C GLU A 606 -10.03 6.60 -29.66
N PHE A 607 -10.50 5.41 -29.30
CA PHE A 607 -9.93 4.48 -28.33
C PHE A 607 -10.47 3.06 -28.63
N THR A 608 -9.76 2.01 -28.24
CA THR A 608 -10.21 0.62 -28.40
C THR A 608 -10.14 -0.14 -27.08
N LYS A 609 -11.27 -0.66 -26.60
CA LYS A 609 -11.32 -1.59 -25.46
C LYS A 609 -11.02 -3.02 -25.90
N LEU A 610 -10.05 -3.64 -25.23
CA LEU A 610 -9.52 -4.95 -25.54
C LEU A 610 -9.62 -5.85 -24.31
N TYR A 611 -10.04 -7.09 -24.49
CA TYR A 611 -10.17 -8.07 -23.42
C TYR A 611 -9.37 -9.33 -23.73
N LEU A 612 -8.81 -9.92 -22.69
CA LEU A 612 -8.10 -11.19 -22.73
C LEU A 612 -8.15 -11.83 -21.34
N ASN A 613 -7.80 -13.10 -21.21
CA ASN A 613 -7.63 -13.75 -19.91
C ASN A 613 -6.17 -14.14 -19.71
N THR A 614 -5.73 -14.16 -18.45
CA THR A 614 -4.36 -14.52 -18.06
C THR A 614 -4.37 -15.66 -17.03
N GLY A 615 -3.20 -16.22 -16.75
CA GLY A 615 -3.00 -17.13 -15.63
C GLY A 615 -3.08 -16.46 -14.26
N ASP A 616 -3.21 -17.28 -13.23
CA ASP A 616 -3.19 -16.92 -11.81
C ASP A 616 -1.78 -16.89 -11.21
N ALA A 617 -0.83 -17.58 -11.84
CA ALA A 617 0.58 -17.55 -11.50
C ALA A 617 1.42 -17.44 -12.76
N ARG A 618 2.68 -17.07 -12.56
CA ARG A 618 3.66 -16.96 -13.64
C ARG A 618 3.96 -18.35 -14.21
N ASN A 619 3.97 -18.58 -15.53
CA ASN A 619 3.77 -17.65 -16.65
C ASN A 619 2.28 -17.31 -16.89
N PHE A 620 1.98 -16.02 -17.02
CA PHE A 620 0.60 -15.53 -17.13
C PHE A 620 -0.05 -15.72 -18.51
N THR A 621 0.72 -16.16 -19.50
CA THR A 621 0.32 -16.27 -20.90
C THR A 621 -0.86 -17.20 -21.11
N ARG A 622 -1.77 -16.84 -22.02
CA ARG A 622 -2.86 -17.72 -22.45
C ARG A 622 -3.10 -17.63 -23.95
N TRP A 623 -3.52 -18.74 -24.54
CA TRP A 623 -3.95 -18.81 -25.94
C TRP A 623 -5.42 -19.20 -25.99
N ARG A 624 -6.25 -18.39 -26.64
CA ARG A 624 -7.70 -18.57 -26.64
C ARG A 624 -8.15 -19.41 -27.84
N TYR A 625 -8.96 -20.42 -27.59
CA TYR A 625 -9.61 -21.27 -28.59
C TYR A 625 -11.12 -21.29 -28.37
N LYS A 626 -11.91 -21.48 -29.42
CA LYS A 626 -13.35 -21.78 -29.31
C LYS A 626 -13.59 -23.23 -29.66
N SER A 627 -14.09 -23.98 -28.69
CA SER A 627 -14.34 -25.42 -28.83
C SER A 627 -15.82 -25.70 -28.96
N SER A 628 -16.20 -26.57 -29.89
CA SER A 628 -17.57 -27.06 -30.08
C SER A 628 -17.56 -28.59 -30.12
N VAL A 629 -18.31 -29.22 -29.20
CA VAL A 629 -18.35 -30.68 -29.03
C VAL A 629 -19.74 -31.18 -29.37
N THR A 630 -19.86 -32.06 -30.37
CA THR A 630 -21.08 -32.78 -30.72
C THR A 630 -21.10 -34.13 -30.02
N LEU A 631 -22.08 -34.35 -29.15
CA LEU A 631 -22.16 -35.58 -28.35
C LEU A 631 -22.68 -36.77 -29.16
N SER A 632 -22.21 -37.97 -28.81
CA SER A 632 -22.67 -39.25 -29.33
C SER A 632 -22.97 -40.21 -28.18
N GLY A 633 -23.92 -41.13 -28.37
CA GLY A 633 -24.35 -42.05 -27.32
C GLY A 633 -25.78 -42.53 -27.52
N LYS A 634 -26.27 -43.33 -26.57
CA LYS A 634 -27.62 -43.92 -26.62
C LYS A 634 -28.61 -43.27 -25.65
N SER A 635 -28.12 -42.62 -24.60
CA SER A 635 -28.95 -42.13 -23.50
C SER A 635 -28.51 -40.74 -23.06
N SER A 636 -29.48 -39.96 -22.57
CA SER A 636 -29.20 -38.69 -21.90
C SER A 636 -28.65 -38.93 -20.49
N ILE A 637 -27.61 -38.19 -20.11
CA ILE A 637 -26.89 -38.38 -18.84
C ILE A 637 -26.68 -37.03 -18.16
N LEU A 638 -26.67 -36.98 -16.83
CA LEU A 638 -26.36 -35.77 -16.07
C LEU A 638 -24.88 -35.80 -15.64
N GLY A 639 -24.07 -34.89 -16.17
CA GLY A 639 -22.62 -34.94 -16.02
C GLY A 639 -21.93 -33.68 -16.52
N TYR A 640 -20.62 -33.79 -16.73
CA TYR A 640 -19.83 -32.74 -17.39
C TYR A 640 -18.87 -33.36 -18.40
N ILE A 641 -18.49 -32.54 -19.38
CA ILE A 641 -17.59 -32.93 -20.47
C ILE A 641 -16.35 -32.06 -20.48
N ASN A 642 -15.20 -32.68 -20.67
CA ASN A 642 -13.91 -32.02 -20.78
C ASN A 642 -13.24 -32.35 -22.12
N ILE A 643 -12.38 -31.46 -22.59
CA ILE A 643 -11.47 -31.74 -23.71
C ILE A 643 -10.03 -31.40 -23.35
N ALA A 644 -9.07 -32.06 -24.02
CA ALA A 644 -7.66 -31.69 -24.00
C ALA A 644 -7.10 -31.69 -25.43
N LEU A 645 -6.34 -30.65 -25.77
CA LEU A 645 -5.76 -30.46 -27.11
C LEU A 645 -4.35 -31.05 -27.13
N TYR A 646 -3.97 -31.71 -28.23
CA TYR A 646 -2.64 -32.27 -28.44
C TYR A 646 -2.11 -31.80 -29.80
N GLY A 647 -0.93 -31.20 -29.81
CA GLY A 647 -0.31 -30.70 -31.02
C GLY A 647 1.21 -30.70 -30.96
N SER A 648 1.83 -30.11 -31.98
CA SER A 648 3.29 -30.07 -32.10
C SER A 648 3.97 -29.21 -31.02
N GLY A 649 3.24 -28.30 -30.39
CA GLY A 649 3.73 -27.48 -29.27
C GLY A 649 3.55 -28.12 -27.88
N GLY A 650 2.96 -29.30 -27.80
CA GLY A 650 2.64 -29.98 -26.53
C GLY A 650 1.14 -30.29 -26.39
N ASN A 651 0.71 -30.55 -25.16
CA ASN A 651 -0.69 -30.84 -24.85
C ASN A 651 -1.20 -30.00 -23.70
N THR A 652 -2.47 -29.65 -23.73
CA THR A 652 -3.12 -28.88 -22.66
C THR A 652 -3.54 -29.77 -21.50
N LYS A 653 -3.86 -29.16 -20.36
CA LYS A 653 -4.74 -29.75 -19.36
C LYS A 653 -6.15 -29.97 -19.93
N GLN A 654 -7.01 -30.60 -19.11
CA GLN A 654 -8.42 -30.78 -19.45
C GLN A 654 -9.23 -29.52 -19.14
N TYR A 655 -10.11 -29.15 -20.07
CA TYR A 655 -10.99 -27.99 -19.97
C TYR A 655 -12.45 -28.41 -20.03
N GLU A 656 -13.22 -28.04 -19.00
CA GLU A 656 -14.67 -28.29 -18.96
C GLU A 656 -15.40 -27.43 -19.98
N ILE A 657 -16.11 -28.08 -20.91
CA ILE A 657 -16.86 -27.44 -21.99
C ILE A 657 -18.32 -27.23 -21.59
N PHE A 658 -18.92 -28.19 -20.89
CA PHE A 658 -20.30 -28.09 -20.45
C PHE A 658 -20.55 -28.98 -19.24
N ARG A 659 -21.44 -28.52 -18.37
CA ARG A 659 -21.93 -29.22 -17.18
C ARG A 659 -23.44 -29.12 -17.15
N GLY A 660 -24.12 -30.26 -17.05
CA GLY A 660 -25.57 -30.34 -17.06
C GLY A 660 -26.06 -31.64 -17.70
N ARG A 661 -27.24 -31.57 -18.32
CA ARG A 661 -27.83 -32.72 -18.99
C ARG A 661 -27.22 -32.87 -20.38
N LEU A 662 -26.39 -33.90 -20.54
CA LEU A 662 -25.69 -34.29 -21.75
C LEU A 662 -26.63 -35.12 -22.62
N ARG A 663 -26.99 -34.64 -23.81
CA ARG A 663 -27.83 -35.40 -24.75
C ARG A 663 -27.06 -35.74 -26.03
N PRO A 664 -27.06 -37.02 -26.47
CA PRO A 664 -26.50 -37.37 -27.77
C PRO A 664 -27.10 -36.51 -28.89
N GLY A 665 -26.27 -36.01 -29.80
CA GLY A 665 -26.64 -35.10 -30.88
C GLY A 665 -26.57 -33.61 -30.53
N GLU A 666 -26.57 -33.23 -29.24
CA GLU A 666 -26.40 -31.83 -28.85
C GLU A 666 -24.97 -31.33 -29.08
N ILE A 667 -24.86 -30.03 -29.40
CA ILE A 667 -23.60 -29.33 -29.59
C ILE A 667 -23.39 -28.36 -28.43
N HIS A 668 -22.29 -28.54 -27.70
CA HIS A 668 -21.90 -27.62 -26.64
C HIS A 668 -20.67 -26.82 -27.08
N THR A 669 -20.75 -25.50 -26.98
CA THR A 669 -19.67 -24.60 -27.40
C THR A 669 -19.18 -23.78 -26.24
N LYS A 670 -17.85 -23.69 -26.06
CA LYS A 670 -17.22 -22.87 -25.02
C LYS A 670 -15.85 -22.35 -25.47
N PRO A 671 -15.56 -21.05 -25.28
CA PRO A 671 -14.20 -20.53 -25.34
C PRO A 671 -13.33 -21.08 -24.19
N ILE A 672 -12.07 -21.39 -24.48
CA ILE A 672 -11.09 -21.87 -23.51
C ILE A 672 -9.78 -21.09 -23.66
N ASP A 673 -9.16 -20.76 -22.53
CA ASP A 673 -7.86 -20.09 -22.47
C ASP A 673 -6.80 -21.10 -21.99
N VAL A 674 -5.95 -21.55 -22.91
CA VAL A 674 -4.98 -22.62 -22.67
C VAL A 674 -3.62 -22.09 -22.23
N GLU A 675 -2.91 -22.86 -21.41
CA GLU A 675 -1.67 -22.48 -20.74
C GLU A 675 -0.42 -22.47 -21.63
N LEU A 676 -0.50 -23.05 -22.83
CA LEU A 676 0.59 -23.14 -23.79
C LEU A 676 0.10 -23.06 -25.24
N LYS A 677 0.95 -22.59 -26.15
CA LYS A 677 0.65 -22.57 -27.59
C LYS A 677 0.77 -23.98 -28.18
N VAL A 678 -0.38 -24.62 -28.44
CA VAL A 678 -0.46 -26.01 -28.93
C VAL A 678 0.09 -26.17 -30.36
N ARG A 679 0.16 -25.06 -31.12
CA ARG A 679 0.54 -25.01 -32.54
C ARG A 679 -0.40 -25.88 -33.39
N THR A 680 0.13 -26.72 -34.28
CA THR A 680 -0.68 -27.60 -35.14
C THR A 680 -1.35 -28.67 -34.28
N ILE A 681 -2.67 -28.59 -34.12
CA ILE A 681 -3.45 -29.56 -33.34
C ILE A 681 -3.57 -30.85 -34.15
N THR A 682 -3.06 -31.94 -33.60
CA THR A 682 -2.98 -33.26 -34.26
C THR A 682 -4.08 -34.21 -33.80
N LYS A 683 -4.58 -34.04 -32.57
CA LYS A 683 -5.69 -34.82 -32.01
C LYS A 683 -6.31 -34.08 -30.83
N VAL A 684 -7.54 -34.47 -30.50
CA VAL A 684 -8.25 -33.98 -29.31
C VAL A 684 -8.68 -35.18 -28.48
N LYS A 685 -8.55 -35.07 -27.16
CA LYS A 685 -9.12 -36.07 -26.24
C LYS A 685 -10.38 -35.54 -25.59
N PHE A 686 -11.44 -36.34 -25.61
CA PHE A 686 -12.71 -36.11 -24.94
C PHE A 686 -12.78 -36.96 -23.67
N LEU A 687 -13.29 -36.37 -22.60
CA LEU A 687 -13.58 -37.04 -21.34
C LEU A 687 -14.97 -36.61 -20.86
N TRP A 688 -15.68 -37.51 -20.19
CA TRP A 688 -16.91 -37.15 -19.49
C TRP A 688 -17.00 -37.89 -18.16
N ASN A 689 -17.71 -37.29 -17.20
CA ASN A 689 -17.91 -37.86 -15.88
C ASN A 689 -19.36 -37.66 -15.44
N ASN A 690 -19.93 -38.63 -14.71
CA ASN A 690 -21.24 -38.45 -14.10
C ASN A 690 -21.18 -37.50 -12.91
N MET A 691 -22.30 -36.84 -12.61
CA MET A 691 -22.47 -36.11 -11.35
C MET A 691 -22.86 -37.01 -10.16
N PHE A 692 -23.43 -38.18 -10.44
CA PHE A 692 -23.91 -39.13 -9.45
C PHE A 692 -23.56 -40.55 -9.86
N ILE A 693 -23.49 -41.47 -8.88
CA ILE A 693 -23.27 -42.90 -9.14
C ILE A 693 -24.41 -43.40 -10.04
N ASN A 694 -24.07 -43.87 -11.24
CA ASN A 694 -25.03 -44.40 -12.20
C ASN A 694 -24.81 -45.90 -12.42
N PRO A 695 -25.66 -46.78 -11.82
CA PRO A 695 -25.47 -48.23 -11.89
C PRO A 695 -25.67 -48.81 -13.30
N THR A 696 -26.24 -48.05 -14.24
CA THR A 696 -26.41 -48.49 -15.63
C THR A 696 -25.12 -48.43 -16.47
N LEU A 697 -24.03 -47.90 -15.90
CA LEU A 697 -22.72 -47.77 -16.53
C LEU A 697 -22.82 -47.23 -17.98
N PRO A 698 -23.45 -46.05 -18.16
CA PRO A 698 -23.73 -45.55 -19.49
C PRO A 698 -22.45 -45.19 -20.24
N ARG A 699 -22.55 -45.11 -21.57
CA ARG A 699 -21.44 -44.71 -22.45
C ARG A 699 -21.82 -43.45 -23.22
N LEU A 700 -20.89 -42.50 -23.27
CA LEU A 700 -20.99 -41.26 -24.01
C LEU A 700 -19.70 -41.05 -24.80
N GLY A 701 -19.79 -40.38 -25.94
CA GLY A 701 -18.64 -39.96 -26.72
C GLY A 701 -18.87 -38.58 -27.34
N ALA A 702 -17.88 -38.12 -28.08
CA ALA A 702 -18.00 -37.04 -29.02
C ALA A 702 -17.90 -37.61 -30.44
N SER A 703 -18.88 -37.30 -31.30
CA SER A 703 -18.82 -37.66 -32.72
C SER A 703 -17.94 -36.70 -33.51
N LYS A 704 -17.99 -35.41 -33.13
CA LYS A 704 -17.24 -34.34 -33.76
C LYS A 704 -16.80 -33.31 -32.71
N ILE A 705 -15.56 -32.87 -32.81
CA ILE A 705 -15.05 -31.71 -32.07
C ILE A 705 -14.48 -30.72 -33.07
N MET A 706 -14.91 -29.47 -32.96
CA MET A 706 -14.38 -28.35 -33.74
C MET A 706 -13.59 -27.43 -32.82
N ILE A 707 -12.37 -27.08 -33.21
CA ILE A 707 -11.51 -26.14 -32.50
C ILE A 707 -11.20 -24.97 -33.43
N GLN A 708 -11.64 -23.77 -33.07
CA GLN A 708 -11.28 -22.55 -33.78
C GLN A 708 -10.16 -21.83 -33.03
N ASP A 709 -9.08 -21.52 -33.74
CA ASP A 709 -7.93 -20.77 -33.24
C ASP A 709 -8.23 -19.27 -33.14
N GLY A 710 -7.87 -18.64 -32.03
CA GLY A 710 -8.24 -17.26 -31.77
C GLY A 710 -7.44 -16.22 -32.54
N GLU A 711 -6.19 -16.52 -32.89
CA GLU A 711 -5.29 -15.61 -33.59
C GLU A 711 -5.59 -15.59 -35.09
N THR A 712 -5.72 -16.79 -35.68
CA THR A 712 -5.86 -17.00 -37.12
C THR A 712 -7.31 -17.19 -37.60
N GLY A 713 -8.23 -17.54 -36.69
CA GLY A 713 -9.60 -17.93 -37.03
C GLY A 713 -9.72 -19.31 -37.69
N ASN A 714 -8.62 -20.02 -37.89
CA ASN A 714 -8.59 -21.36 -38.50
C ASN A 714 -9.42 -22.35 -37.68
N VAL A 715 -10.19 -23.18 -38.37
CA VAL A 715 -11.05 -24.20 -37.76
C VAL A 715 -10.49 -25.58 -38.05
N PHE A 716 -10.24 -26.34 -36.99
CA PHE A 716 -9.80 -27.73 -37.03
C PHE A 716 -10.97 -28.64 -36.68
N HIS A 717 -11.19 -29.70 -37.45
CA HIS A 717 -12.23 -30.68 -37.20
C HIS A 717 -11.61 -32.02 -36.78
N PHE A 718 -12.21 -32.65 -35.79
CA PHE A 718 -11.80 -33.96 -35.29
C PHE A 718 -13.03 -34.84 -35.14
N CYS A 719 -12.95 -36.07 -35.60
CA CYS A 719 -14.07 -37.02 -35.59
C CYS A 719 -13.72 -38.26 -34.78
N GLY A 720 -14.75 -38.85 -34.17
CA GLY A 720 -14.67 -40.12 -33.45
C GLY A 720 -15.98 -40.89 -33.58
N SER A 721 -15.92 -42.21 -33.66
CA SER A 721 -17.11 -43.08 -33.75
C SER A 721 -17.39 -43.84 -32.45
N GLU A 722 -16.43 -43.85 -31.53
CA GLU A 722 -16.53 -44.59 -30.28
C GLU A 722 -17.36 -43.86 -29.21
N THR A 723 -17.89 -44.64 -28.27
CA THR A 723 -18.44 -44.14 -27.00
C THR A 723 -17.68 -44.79 -25.87
N VAL A 724 -17.38 -44.05 -24.82
CA VAL A 724 -16.53 -44.49 -23.70
C VAL A 724 -17.30 -44.45 -22.39
N ARG A 725 -16.86 -45.24 -21.40
CA ARG A 725 -17.38 -45.13 -20.03
C ARG A 725 -16.93 -43.80 -19.42
N GLU A 726 -17.54 -43.44 -18.29
CA GLU A 726 -17.06 -42.28 -17.54
C GLU A 726 -15.58 -42.44 -17.18
N ASP A 727 -14.87 -41.32 -17.09
CA ASP A 727 -13.45 -41.25 -16.75
C ASP A 727 -12.49 -41.98 -17.74
N VAL A 728 -12.99 -42.35 -18.92
CA VAL A 728 -12.18 -42.94 -19.99
C VAL A 728 -11.99 -41.92 -21.12
N LEU A 729 -10.74 -41.69 -21.52
CA LEU A 729 -10.41 -40.75 -22.59
C LEU A 729 -10.72 -41.34 -23.97
N GLN A 730 -11.59 -40.68 -24.73
CA GLN A 730 -11.79 -40.93 -26.15
C GLN A 730 -10.82 -40.05 -26.96
N THR A 731 -10.08 -40.63 -27.90
CA THR A 731 -9.22 -39.85 -28.81
C THR A 731 -9.95 -39.62 -30.13
N LEU A 732 -9.96 -38.37 -30.61
CA LEU A 732 -10.49 -37.97 -31.90
C LEU A 732 -9.35 -37.50 -32.80
N THR A 733 -9.39 -37.92 -34.06
CA THR A 733 -8.39 -37.61 -35.10
C THR A 733 -8.95 -36.68 -36.17
N PRO A 734 -8.10 -35.99 -36.95
CA PRO A 734 -8.55 -35.05 -37.97
C PRO A 734 -9.55 -35.65 -38.96
N CYS A 735 -10.55 -34.83 -39.29
CA CYS A 735 -11.52 -34.94 -40.36
C CYS A 735 -11.83 -33.50 -40.83
#